data_AF-A0A3P1CVA4-F1
#
_entry.id   AF-A0A3P1CVA4-F1
#
_cell.length_a   1.000
_cell.length_b   1.000
_cell.length_c   1.000
_cell.angle_alpha   90.00
_cell.angle_beta   90.00
_cell.angle_gamma   90.00
#
_symmetry.space_group_name_H-M   'P 1'
#
loop_
_entity.id
_entity.type
_entity.pdbx_description
1 polymer ?
#
loop_
_entity_poly.entity_id
_entity_poly.type
_entity_poly.pdbx_seq_one_letter_code
_entity_poly.pdbx_strand_id
1 'polypeptide(L)'
;MNSPSVATWTDEFLWSKRRMGDPLADETIAAILLDNQKGEIDQIFQMLVQNRNFPNPAFDVLPDRLKQIVEDYFVKTRQLPDWAEPFKLMVAADVFKQYGPKILLLLLCKSLPLCYTCWRGAKVLYRTGRLRVHDGSLDSFTRRLMETAQFVVNMLTLNGFEQDGLAVVSIQKVRLIHAVIRYHAQQHHWDVEKYGVPINQQDLVGTLLSFGVVIIDGLKQMDIELTPEESEAYLHLWKVVGHMIGVDDDLNSENEADCRHLMNAILEQQAGRSPDGGREGAELTDACIDLMNSRLSFGPFQRLSPLFVRFFIGDHYADLLEVAKDDDENDSPVMNAVQWLDKGFRSVGDRHLLMGAVGRAFSNQMIDLVLSYHNGAKSEQFYLPSALTDTWQTETPDFRIPPAERIDEVIFYLDKVARHLRSQNNPMGLFAAIYKLVTQRVAEGIRLGLFENPVEMERVDVGFGNRYFEALNQYFDGKPASAPWQLSFDAARTVITTDQYIFSAANAHISFDLPIVVAEVYKGKNIDLFKNDFAQMNELFDDMYDQMNDNVGRVFRPFGTFVTYFSDKIKNIERSVMKQGRDLAWEKSVGLHQSKSETERQQLLARLEADSAKMGKLVARPPWFLRVPLTYVARKEFGTTAHKVDVMLRTALLPTVS
;
A
#
# COMPACT_ATOMS: atom_id res chain seq x y z
N MET A 1 -18.09 -7.33 -20.37
CA MET A 1 -17.93 -8.67 -20.95
C MET A 1 -18.59 -9.66 -20.02
N ASN A 2 -19.26 -10.70 -20.54
CA ASN A 2 -19.95 -11.69 -19.72
C ASN A 2 -18.91 -12.51 -18.95
N SER A 3 -19.08 -12.66 -17.63
CA SER A 3 -18.26 -13.58 -16.83
C SER A 3 -18.33 -15.00 -17.40
N PRO A 4 -17.23 -15.76 -17.43
CA PRO A 4 -17.22 -17.13 -17.93
C PRO A 4 -18.22 -17.98 -17.14
N SER A 5 -18.97 -18.85 -17.84
CA SER A 5 -19.91 -19.75 -17.17
C SER A 5 -19.14 -20.88 -16.48
N VAL A 6 -19.40 -21.10 -15.19
CA VAL A 6 -18.85 -22.21 -14.40
C VAL A 6 -19.03 -23.57 -15.08
N ALA A 7 -20.11 -23.75 -15.86
CA ALA A 7 -20.36 -24.98 -16.62
C ALA A 7 -19.33 -25.29 -17.72
N THR A 8 -18.45 -24.34 -18.03
CA THR A 8 -17.43 -24.45 -19.10
C THR A 8 -16.14 -25.11 -18.62
N TRP A 9 -15.83 -25.05 -17.32
CA TRP A 9 -14.56 -25.51 -16.73
C TRP A 9 -14.54 -27.01 -16.43
N THR A 10 -14.87 -27.81 -17.44
CA THR A 10 -14.77 -29.27 -17.38
C THR A 10 -13.31 -29.74 -17.41
N ASP A 11 -13.06 -30.98 -17.00
CA ASP A 11 -11.73 -31.60 -17.07
C ASP A 11 -11.10 -31.52 -18.47
N GLU A 12 -11.90 -31.79 -19.51
CA GLU A 12 -11.44 -31.74 -20.91
C GLU A 12 -11.08 -30.31 -21.33
N PHE A 13 -11.90 -29.32 -20.95
CA PHE A 13 -11.61 -27.91 -21.21
C PHE A 13 -10.31 -27.48 -20.52
N LEU A 14 -10.17 -27.78 -19.23
CA LEU A 14 -8.97 -27.45 -18.48
C LEU A 14 -7.74 -28.15 -19.08
N TRP A 15 -7.85 -29.41 -19.50
CA TRP A 15 -6.76 -30.11 -20.19
C TRP A 15 -6.40 -29.44 -21.52
N SER A 16 -7.38 -28.96 -22.29
CA SER A 16 -7.13 -28.21 -23.53
C SER A 16 -6.30 -26.93 -23.27
N LYS A 17 -6.58 -26.24 -22.16
CA LYS A 17 -5.82 -25.06 -21.71
C LYS A 17 -4.38 -25.40 -21.32
N ARG A 18 -4.08 -26.65 -20.93
CA ARG A 18 -2.69 -27.10 -20.72
C ARG A 18 -1.85 -27.18 -21.99
N ARG A 19 -2.50 -27.22 -23.15
CA ARG A 19 -1.83 -27.29 -24.45
C ARG A 19 -1.58 -25.90 -25.07
N MET A 20 -1.95 -24.83 -24.38
CA MET A 20 -1.83 -23.45 -24.88
C MET A 20 -0.81 -22.65 -24.07
N GLY A 21 0.11 -21.99 -24.79
CA GLY A 21 1.11 -21.06 -24.25
C GLY A 21 0.64 -19.61 -24.37
N ASP A 22 1.53 -18.72 -24.83
CA ASP A 22 1.22 -17.30 -25.07
C ASP A 22 1.84 -16.89 -26.41
N PRO A 23 1.07 -16.94 -27.51
CA PRO A 23 1.58 -16.69 -28.86
C PRO A 23 2.32 -15.36 -28.99
N LEU A 24 1.80 -14.28 -28.39
CA LEU A 24 2.41 -12.95 -28.48
C LEU A 24 3.83 -12.93 -27.88
N ALA A 25 3.99 -13.47 -26.68
CA ALA A 25 5.29 -13.52 -26.01
C ALA A 25 6.21 -14.58 -26.63
N ASP A 26 5.67 -15.74 -27.01
CA ASP A 26 6.40 -16.84 -27.65
C ASP A 26 7.00 -16.41 -28.99
N GLU A 27 6.23 -15.74 -29.85
CA GLU A 27 6.71 -15.21 -31.14
C GLU A 27 7.77 -14.12 -30.95
N THR A 28 7.58 -13.25 -29.95
CA THR A 28 8.56 -12.20 -29.61
C THR A 28 9.90 -12.83 -29.21
N ILE A 29 9.89 -13.82 -28.31
CA ILE A 29 11.10 -14.52 -27.88
C ILE A 29 11.71 -15.34 -29.03
N ALA A 30 10.90 -16.06 -29.81
CA ALA A 30 11.39 -16.81 -30.96
C ALA A 30 12.11 -15.88 -31.96
N ALA A 31 11.56 -14.70 -32.24
CA ALA A 31 12.21 -13.71 -33.11
C ALA A 31 13.54 -13.22 -32.53
N ILE A 32 13.59 -12.89 -31.23
CA ILE A 32 14.83 -12.50 -30.53
C ILE A 32 15.89 -13.61 -30.64
N LEU A 33 15.51 -14.87 -30.45
CA LEU A 33 16.44 -16.00 -30.41
C LEU A 33 16.92 -16.42 -31.81
N LEU A 34 16.09 -16.30 -32.84
CA LEU A 34 16.43 -16.65 -34.22
C LEU A 34 17.37 -15.61 -34.86
N ASP A 35 17.17 -14.32 -34.59
CA ASP A 35 17.99 -13.24 -35.17
C ASP A 35 19.28 -12.99 -34.35
N ASN A 36 19.40 -13.52 -33.13
CA ASN A 36 20.56 -13.32 -32.25
C ASN A 36 21.62 -14.43 -32.37
N GLN A 37 22.31 -14.48 -33.50
CA GLN A 37 23.34 -15.49 -33.83
C GLN A 37 24.59 -15.48 -32.91
N LYS A 38 24.73 -14.51 -32.01
CA LYS A 38 25.93 -14.33 -31.15
C LYS A 38 25.72 -14.68 -29.67
N GLY A 39 24.52 -15.09 -29.26
CA GLY A 39 24.25 -15.43 -27.85
C GLY A 39 24.13 -14.22 -26.92
N GLU A 40 23.82 -13.03 -27.45
CA GLU A 40 23.63 -11.79 -26.67
C GLU A 40 22.27 -11.74 -25.93
N ILE A 41 21.64 -12.90 -25.71
CA ILE A 41 20.32 -13.05 -25.08
C ILE A 41 20.36 -12.44 -23.68
N ASP A 42 21.42 -12.72 -22.92
CA ASP A 42 21.60 -12.18 -21.58
C ASP A 42 21.76 -10.65 -21.57
N GLN A 43 22.34 -10.05 -22.63
CA GLN A 43 22.42 -8.60 -22.76
C GLN A 43 21.07 -7.97 -23.09
N ILE A 44 20.33 -8.53 -24.05
CA ILE A 44 18.97 -8.09 -24.35
C ILE A 44 18.10 -8.22 -23.10
N PHE A 45 18.17 -9.34 -22.38
CA PHE A 45 17.47 -9.53 -21.12
C PHE A 45 17.91 -8.55 -20.02
N GLN A 46 19.21 -8.28 -19.86
CA GLN A 46 19.66 -7.25 -18.92
C GLN A 46 19.17 -5.85 -19.32
N MET A 47 19.13 -5.53 -20.61
CA MET A 47 18.63 -4.25 -21.13
C MET A 47 17.13 -4.10 -20.93
N LEU A 48 16.38 -5.20 -21.05
CA LEU A 48 14.95 -5.29 -20.73
C LEU A 48 14.71 -5.16 -19.21
N VAL A 49 15.60 -5.71 -18.39
CA VAL A 49 15.49 -5.75 -16.92
C VAL A 49 15.92 -4.43 -16.27
N GLN A 50 16.94 -3.74 -16.78
CA GLN A 50 17.54 -2.57 -16.14
C GLN A 50 16.90 -1.23 -16.56
N ASN A 51 16.44 -1.09 -17.81
CA ASN A 51 15.91 0.19 -18.29
C ASN A 51 14.39 0.30 -18.12
N ARG A 52 13.94 1.41 -17.52
CA ARG A 52 12.54 1.66 -17.17
C ARG A 52 11.83 2.64 -18.13
N ASN A 53 12.58 3.31 -19.00
CA ASN A 53 12.04 4.30 -19.93
C ASN A 53 11.67 3.66 -21.26
N PHE A 54 10.52 4.06 -21.83
CA PHE A 54 10.06 3.63 -23.15
C PHE A 54 9.71 4.84 -24.04
N PRO A 55 10.13 4.87 -25.33
CA PRO A 55 10.95 3.85 -26.00
C PRO A 55 12.34 3.73 -25.36
N ASN A 56 12.80 2.49 -25.20
CA ASN A 56 14.03 2.20 -24.48
C ASN A 56 15.21 2.45 -25.43
N PRO A 57 16.09 3.44 -25.17
CA PRO A 57 17.22 3.75 -26.05
C PRO A 57 18.17 2.55 -26.20
N ALA A 58 18.11 1.61 -25.25
CA ALA A 58 18.85 0.36 -25.35
C ALA A 58 18.44 -0.47 -26.58
N PHE A 59 17.22 -0.31 -27.12
CA PHE A 59 16.82 -1.06 -28.32
C PHE A 59 17.36 -0.47 -29.62
N ASP A 60 17.98 0.72 -29.60
CA ASP A 60 18.55 1.34 -30.80
C ASP A 60 19.73 0.56 -31.39
N VAL A 61 20.34 -0.34 -30.62
CA VAL A 61 21.41 -1.23 -31.11
C VAL A 61 20.89 -2.48 -31.82
N LEU A 62 19.58 -2.76 -31.75
CA LEU A 62 18.96 -3.92 -32.39
C LEU A 62 18.68 -3.63 -33.88
N PRO A 63 18.74 -4.65 -34.76
CA PRO A 63 18.28 -4.51 -36.13
C PRO A 63 16.84 -4.00 -36.19
N ASP A 64 16.51 -3.14 -37.18
CA ASP A 64 15.20 -2.45 -37.28
C ASP A 64 14.00 -3.39 -37.12
N ARG A 65 14.06 -4.57 -37.76
CA ARG A 65 13.02 -5.60 -37.65
C ARG A 65 12.84 -6.08 -36.20
N LEU A 66 13.94 -6.39 -35.51
CA LEU A 66 13.91 -6.90 -34.15
C LEU A 66 13.49 -5.81 -33.17
N LYS A 67 14.00 -4.58 -33.36
CA LYS A 67 13.57 -3.40 -32.61
C LYS A 67 12.06 -3.23 -32.68
N GLN A 68 11.47 -3.28 -33.88
CA GLN A 68 10.03 -3.14 -34.07
C GLN A 68 9.23 -4.23 -33.35
N ILE A 69 9.67 -5.50 -33.42
CA ILE A 69 8.99 -6.61 -32.73
C ILE A 69 9.00 -6.40 -31.20
N VAL A 70 10.14 -5.99 -30.64
CA VAL A 70 10.29 -5.76 -29.20
C VAL A 70 9.47 -4.54 -28.76
N GLU A 71 9.55 -3.43 -29.49
CA GLU A 71 8.76 -2.22 -29.20
C GLU A 71 7.27 -2.49 -29.27
N ASP A 72 6.80 -3.20 -30.31
CA ASP A 72 5.39 -3.58 -30.47
C ASP A 72 4.89 -4.41 -29.28
N TYR A 73 5.69 -5.36 -28.77
CA TYR A 73 5.35 -6.12 -27.58
C TYR A 73 5.12 -5.20 -26.37
N PHE A 74 6.06 -4.28 -26.09
CA PHE A 74 5.95 -3.38 -24.95
C PHE A 74 4.81 -2.38 -25.11
N VAL A 75 4.56 -1.86 -26.30
CA VAL A 75 3.44 -0.95 -26.56
C VAL A 75 2.10 -1.67 -26.35
N LYS A 76 1.94 -2.88 -26.91
CA LYS A 76 0.69 -3.67 -26.81
C LYS A 76 0.39 -4.11 -25.39
N THR A 77 1.41 -4.47 -24.61
CA THR A 77 1.23 -5.03 -23.25
C THR A 77 1.27 -3.97 -22.14
N ARG A 78 1.45 -2.70 -22.49
CA ARG A 78 1.53 -1.59 -21.53
C ARG A 78 0.17 -1.03 -21.13
N GLN A 79 -0.82 -1.13 -22.01
CA GLN A 79 -2.14 -0.57 -21.76
C GLN A 79 -2.93 -1.47 -20.80
N LEU A 80 -3.55 -0.85 -19.79
CA LEU A 80 -4.54 -1.52 -18.97
C LEU A 80 -5.78 -1.81 -19.84
N PRO A 81 -6.52 -2.89 -19.54
CA PRO A 81 -7.78 -3.14 -20.22
C PRO A 81 -8.80 -2.03 -19.91
N ASP A 82 -9.68 -1.70 -20.86
CA ASP A 82 -10.67 -0.62 -20.71
C ASP A 82 -11.63 -0.80 -19.52
N TRP A 83 -11.80 -2.05 -19.07
CA TRP A 83 -12.63 -2.39 -17.92
C TRP A 83 -11.88 -2.33 -16.58
N ALA A 84 -10.58 -2.03 -16.57
CA ALA A 84 -9.83 -1.84 -15.33
C ALA A 84 -10.37 -0.62 -14.57
N GLU A 85 -10.81 -0.82 -13.33
CA GLU A 85 -11.38 0.21 -12.47
C GLU A 85 -10.32 0.78 -11.52
N PRO A 86 -9.88 2.04 -11.70
CA PRO A 86 -8.80 2.61 -10.88
C PRO A 86 -9.10 2.61 -9.37
N PHE A 87 -10.37 2.75 -8.99
CA PHE A 87 -10.79 2.73 -7.60
C PHE A 87 -10.61 1.34 -6.96
N LYS A 88 -10.98 0.27 -7.68
CA LYS A 88 -10.77 -1.12 -7.21
C LYS A 88 -9.28 -1.46 -7.10
N LEU A 89 -8.45 -1.00 -8.04
CA LEU A 89 -7.00 -1.15 -7.95
C LEU A 89 -6.41 -0.46 -6.70
N MET A 90 -6.93 0.72 -6.35
CA MET A 90 -6.56 1.43 -5.13
C MET A 90 -6.98 0.65 -3.87
N VAL A 91 -8.24 0.20 -3.79
CA VAL A 91 -8.75 -0.58 -2.64
C VAL A 91 -7.96 -1.88 -2.45
N ALA A 92 -7.59 -2.56 -3.53
CA ALA A 92 -6.76 -3.77 -3.44
C ALA A 92 -5.34 -3.49 -2.90
N ALA A 93 -4.72 -2.38 -3.31
CA ALA A 93 -3.45 -1.93 -2.74
C ALA A 93 -3.60 -1.58 -1.25
N ASP A 94 -4.77 -1.11 -0.84
CA ASP A 94 -5.08 -0.80 0.55
C ASP A 94 -5.24 -2.04 1.44
N VAL A 95 -5.86 -3.10 0.92
CA VAL A 95 -5.90 -4.42 1.57
C VAL A 95 -4.47 -4.91 1.82
N PHE A 96 -3.59 -4.78 0.83
CA PHE A 96 -2.18 -5.14 1.00
C PHE A 96 -1.44 -4.23 1.98
N LYS A 97 -1.75 -2.94 2.03
CA LYS A 97 -1.19 -2.05 3.04
C LYS A 97 -1.58 -2.48 4.46
N GLN A 98 -2.80 -2.93 4.66
CA GLN A 98 -3.30 -3.34 5.99
C GLN A 98 -2.78 -4.72 6.40
N TYR A 99 -2.70 -5.65 5.46
CA TYR A 99 -2.43 -7.06 5.73
C TYR A 99 -1.13 -7.59 5.08
N GLY A 100 -0.28 -6.72 4.52
CA GLY A 100 0.89 -7.08 3.71
C GLY A 100 1.79 -8.16 4.30
N PRO A 101 2.27 -8.02 5.56
CA PRO A 101 3.08 -9.07 6.19
C PRO A 101 2.35 -10.41 6.32
N LYS A 102 1.02 -10.40 6.49
CA LYS A 102 0.19 -11.63 6.56
C LYS A 102 -0.03 -12.22 5.18
N ILE A 103 -0.24 -11.39 4.16
CA ILE A 103 -0.32 -11.83 2.76
C ILE A 103 1.01 -12.47 2.34
N LEU A 104 2.15 -11.90 2.73
CA LEU A 104 3.48 -12.48 2.47
C LEU A 104 3.74 -13.76 3.29
N LEU A 105 3.20 -13.88 4.51
CA LEU A 105 3.19 -15.17 5.22
C LEU A 105 2.41 -16.22 4.45
N LEU A 106 1.17 -15.90 4.09
CA LEU A 106 0.26 -16.78 3.34
C LEU A 106 0.84 -17.17 1.99
N LEU A 107 1.65 -16.31 1.38
CA LEU A 107 2.43 -16.64 0.19
C LEU A 107 3.32 -17.87 0.44
N LEU A 108 4.06 -17.89 1.54
CA LEU A 108 5.03 -18.95 1.88
C LEU A 108 4.40 -20.22 2.45
N CYS A 109 3.32 -20.11 3.23
CA CYS A 109 2.74 -21.25 3.94
C CYS A 109 1.42 -21.78 3.34
N LYS A 110 0.78 -21.04 2.42
CA LYS A 110 -0.50 -21.45 1.80
C LYS A 110 -0.42 -21.47 0.28
N SER A 111 -0.22 -20.29 -0.33
CA SER A 111 -0.30 -20.07 -1.77
C SER A 111 0.71 -20.94 -2.54
N LEU A 112 2.01 -20.77 -2.25
CA LEU A 112 3.06 -21.50 -2.95
C LEU A 112 3.05 -23.01 -2.66
N PRO A 113 2.95 -23.48 -1.40
CA PRO A 113 2.82 -24.91 -1.14
C PRO A 113 1.62 -25.53 -1.85
N LEU A 114 0.46 -24.87 -1.89
CA LEU A 114 -0.71 -25.38 -2.61
C LEU A 114 -0.43 -25.49 -4.12
N CYS A 115 0.25 -24.51 -4.74
CA CYS A 115 0.72 -24.63 -6.13
C CYS A 115 1.69 -25.80 -6.33
N TYR A 116 2.55 -26.10 -5.35
CA TYR A 116 3.51 -27.20 -5.46
C TYR A 116 2.87 -28.59 -5.40
N THR A 117 1.60 -28.69 -4.99
CA THR A 117 0.82 -29.94 -5.11
C THR A 117 0.48 -30.26 -6.57
N CYS A 118 0.45 -29.25 -7.44
CA CYS A 118 0.22 -29.43 -8.87
C CYS A 118 1.51 -29.94 -9.53
N TRP A 119 1.73 -31.25 -9.47
CA TRP A 119 3.03 -31.89 -9.80
C TRP A 119 3.53 -31.58 -11.22
N ARG A 120 2.62 -31.38 -12.19
CA ARG A 120 3.00 -31.02 -13.57
C ARG A 120 3.61 -29.62 -13.64
N GLY A 121 2.98 -28.64 -13.00
CA GLY A 121 3.51 -27.27 -12.88
C GLY A 121 4.79 -27.21 -12.05
N ALA A 122 4.82 -27.93 -10.92
CA ALA A 122 6.00 -28.02 -10.05
C ALA A 122 7.25 -28.53 -10.80
N LYS A 123 7.09 -29.45 -11.75
CA LYS A 123 8.18 -29.97 -12.60
C LYS A 123 8.88 -28.87 -13.39
N VAL A 124 8.16 -27.87 -13.88
CA VAL A 124 8.74 -26.71 -14.61
C VAL A 124 9.62 -25.90 -13.66
N LEU A 125 9.12 -25.59 -12.47
CA LEU A 125 9.84 -24.81 -11.46
C LEU A 125 11.11 -25.52 -11.00
N TYR A 126 11.02 -26.83 -10.79
CA TYR A 126 12.11 -27.67 -10.34
C TYR A 126 13.25 -27.75 -11.37
N ARG A 127 12.92 -28.02 -12.64
CA ARG A 127 13.91 -28.07 -13.73
C ARG A 127 14.59 -26.72 -13.93
N THR A 128 13.81 -25.63 -13.94
CA THR A 128 14.36 -24.27 -14.13
C THR A 128 15.17 -23.78 -12.93
N GLY A 129 14.82 -24.19 -11.70
CA GLY A 129 15.57 -23.88 -10.48
C GLY A 129 16.97 -24.49 -10.47
N ARG A 130 17.07 -25.80 -10.79
CA ARG A 130 18.37 -26.51 -10.83
C ARG A 130 19.29 -26.06 -11.98
N LEU A 131 18.75 -25.54 -13.07
CA LEU A 131 19.56 -25.01 -14.18
C LEU A 131 20.36 -23.75 -13.79
N ARG A 132 20.04 -23.06 -12.68
CA ARG A 132 20.76 -21.86 -12.22
C ARG A 132 21.86 -22.15 -11.19
N VAL A 133 22.15 -23.42 -10.87
CA VAL A 133 23.11 -23.83 -9.81
C VAL A 133 24.00 -24.97 -10.28
N HIS A 134 25.32 -24.78 -10.22
CA HIS A 134 26.31 -25.83 -10.48
C HIS A 134 26.79 -26.56 -9.21
N ASP A 135 26.41 -26.10 -8.00
CA ASP A 135 26.93 -26.61 -6.71
C ASP A 135 25.91 -27.40 -5.84
N GLY A 136 24.64 -27.51 -6.27
CA GLY A 136 23.61 -28.24 -5.52
C GLY A 136 22.99 -27.50 -4.32
N SER A 137 23.26 -26.21 -4.11
CA SER A 137 22.69 -25.42 -3.01
C SER A 137 21.22 -25.01 -3.22
N LEU A 138 20.46 -24.93 -2.12
CA LEU A 138 19.05 -24.48 -2.07
C LEU A 138 18.88 -22.96 -2.27
N ASP A 139 19.97 -22.19 -2.34
CA ASP A 139 19.97 -20.73 -2.48
C ASP A 139 19.20 -20.22 -3.71
N SER A 140 19.15 -21.02 -4.78
CA SER A 140 18.40 -20.65 -5.99
C SER A 140 16.89 -20.63 -5.80
N PHE A 141 16.34 -21.55 -5.01
CA PHE A 141 14.90 -21.59 -4.70
C PHE A 141 14.53 -20.44 -3.78
N THR A 142 15.33 -20.20 -2.74
CA THR A 142 15.17 -19.04 -1.84
C THR A 142 15.18 -17.72 -2.60
N ARG A 143 16.12 -17.54 -3.54
CA ARG A 143 16.14 -16.36 -4.42
C ARG A 143 14.86 -16.23 -5.24
N ARG A 144 14.37 -17.33 -5.83
CA ARG A 144 13.13 -17.32 -6.62
C ARG A 144 11.92 -16.97 -5.76
N LEU A 145 11.84 -17.48 -4.54
CA LEU A 145 10.77 -17.13 -3.58
C LEU A 145 10.73 -15.62 -3.32
N MET A 146 11.91 -15.00 -3.16
CA MET A 146 12.00 -13.55 -2.97
C MET A 146 11.69 -12.75 -4.23
N GLU A 147 12.06 -13.24 -5.42
CA GLU A 147 11.63 -12.66 -6.70
C GLU A 147 10.10 -12.71 -6.86
N THR A 148 9.45 -13.82 -6.47
CA THR A 148 7.98 -13.93 -6.44
C THR A 148 7.34 -12.99 -5.42
N ALA A 149 7.90 -12.91 -4.21
CA ALA A 149 7.42 -11.98 -3.19
C ALA A 149 7.51 -10.53 -3.69
N GLN A 150 8.62 -10.13 -4.31
CA GLN A 150 8.76 -8.79 -4.90
C GLN A 150 7.74 -8.54 -6.01
N PHE A 151 7.45 -9.53 -6.85
CA PHE A 151 6.41 -9.43 -7.88
C PHE A 151 5.05 -9.11 -7.25
N VAL A 152 4.65 -9.85 -6.21
CA VAL A 152 3.40 -9.62 -5.48
C VAL A 152 3.37 -8.22 -4.86
N VAL A 153 4.48 -7.78 -4.25
CA VAL A 153 4.59 -6.41 -3.72
C VAL A 153 4.40 -5.37 -4.81
N ASN A 154 5.02 -5.54 -5.98
CA ASN A 154 4.90 -4.59 -7.08
C ASN A 154 3.45 -4.48 -7.60
N MET A 155 2.70 -5.60 -7.63
CA MET A 155 1.29 -5.59 -8.03
C MET A 155 0.41 -4.87 -7.01
N LEU A 156 0.67 -5.10 -5.72
CA LEU A 156 -0.18 -4.64 -4.63
C LEU A 156 0.27 -3.31 -4.01
N THR A 157 1.28 -2.66 -4.60
CA THR A 157 1.71 -1.32 -4.20
C THR A 157 0.86 -0.26 -4.88
N LEU A 158 0.50 0.79 -4.15
CA LEU A 158 -0.25 1.90 -4.73
C LEU A 158 0.53 2.54 -5.90
N ASN A 159 -0.19 2.92 -6.95
CA ASN A 159 0.35 3.46 -8.21
C ASN A 159 1.15 2.44 -9.04
N GLY A 160 1.15 1.15 -8.66
CA GLY A 160 1.81 0.10 -9.45
C GLY A 160 1.31 0.03 -10.89
N PHE A 161 0.04 0.37 -11.13
CA PHE A 161 -0.62 0.37 -12.43
C PHE A 161 -0.71 1.75 -13.11
N GLU A 162 -0.07 2.79 -12.57
CA GLU A 162 0.06 4.06 -13.30
C GLU A 162 0.94 3.87 -14.56
N GLN A 163 0.95 4.86 -15.45
CA GLN A 163 1.80 4.84 -16.63
C GLN A 163 3.28 4.70 -16.21
N ASP A 164 3.96 3.65 -16.68
CA ASP A 164 5.32 3.26 -16.25
C ASP A 164 5.45 2.79 -14.79
N GLY A 165 4.34 2.46 -14.14
CA GLY A 165 4.32 1.90 -12.80
C GLY A 165 5.02 0.54 -12.72
N LEU A 166 5.52 0.21 -11.51
CA LEU A 166 6.31 -1.00 -11.28
C LEU A 166 5.53 -2.29 -11.61
N ALA A 167 4.20 -2.28 -11.50
CA ALA A 167 3.40 -3.46 -11.81
C ALA A 167 3.42 -3.77 -13.31
N VAL A 168 3.17 -2.78 -14.16
CA VAL A 168 3.16 -2.93 -15.62
C VAL A 168 4.50 -3.49 -16.09
N VAL A 169 5.59 -2.86 -15.67
CA VAL A 169 6.95 -3.27 -16.04
C VAL A 169 7.27 -4.68 -15.55
N SER A 170 6.90 -5.01 -14.31
CA SER A 170 7.10 -6.36 -13.76
C SER A 170 6.31 -7.43 -14.50
N ILE A 171 5.04 -7.16 -14.86
CA ILE A 171 4.20 -8.10 -15.61
C ILE A 171 4.81 -8.38 -16.98
N GLN A 172 5.18 -7.34 -17.73
CA GLN A 172 5.77 -7.48 -19.06
C GLN A 172 7.05 -8.32 -19.04
N LYS A 173 7.90 -8.11 -18.01
CA LYS A 173 9.14 -8.87 -17.80
C LYS A 173 8.86 -10.34 -17.50
N VAL A 174 7.97 -10.62 -16.56
CA VAL A 174 7.64 -12.00 -16.17
C VAL A 174 7.02 -12.75 -17.34
N ARG A 175 6.14 -12.10 -18.12
CA ARG A 175 5.53 -12.68 -19.33
C ARG A 175 6.56 -13.08 -20.39
N LEU A 176 7.61 -12.28 -20.61
CA LEU A 176 8.74 -12.66 -21.48
C LEU A 176 9.59 -13.80 -20.89
N ILE A 177 9.85 -13.78 -19.58
CA ILE A 177 10.58 -14.87 -18.91
C ILE A 177 9.84 -16.20 -19.07
N HIS A 178 8.50 -16.18 -19.00
CA HIS A 178 7.68 -17.38 -19.22
C HIS A 178 7.84 -17.93 -20.64
N ALA A 179 7.86 -17.07 -21.66
CA ALA A 179 8.10 -17.47 -23.05
C ALA A 179 9.51 -18.05 -23.27
N VAL A 180 10.54 -17.49 -22.61
CA VAL A 180 11.89 -18.09 -22.62
C VAL A 180 11.91 -19.48 -22.01
N ILE A 181 11.24 -19.67 -20.86
CA ILE A 181 11.16 -20.98 -20.22
C ILE A 181 10.46 -21.98 -21.15
N ARG A 182 9.38 -21.58 -21.82
CA ARG A 182 8.70 -22.42 -22.83
C ARG A 182 9.64 -22.82 -23.95
N TYR A 183 10.33 -21.85 -24.55
CA TYR A 183 11.26 -22.09 -25.65
C TYR A 183 12.36 -23.09 -25.24
N HIS A 184 13.07 -22.85 -24.13
CA HIS A 184 14.15 -23.73 -23.71
C HIS A 184 13.68 -25.12 -23.28
N ALA A 185 12.54 -25.21 -22.58
CA ALA A 185 11.99 -26.50 -22.21
C ALA A 185 11.70 -27.38 -23.44
N GLN A 186 11.17 -26.79 -24.52
CA GLN A 186 10.96 -27.51 -25.79
C GLN A 186 12.28 -28.00 -26.39
N GLN A 187 13.35 -27.19 -26.37
CA GLN A 187 14.69 -27.60 -26.83
C GLN A 187 15.30 -28.74 -25.99
N HIS A 188 14.88 -28.88 -24.73
CA HIS A 188 15.38 -29.89 -23.79
C HIS A 188 14.42 -31.08 -23.60
N HIS A 189 13.72 -31.49 -24.66
CA HIS A 189 12.87 -32.70 -24.71
C HIS A 189 11.79 -32.73 -23.61
N TRP A 190 11.09 -31.61 -23.43
CA TRP A 190 9.92 -31.56 -22.56
C TRP A 190 8.77 -32.44 -23.08
N ASP A 191 8.22 -33.29 -22.21
CA ASP A 191 7.10 -34.18 -22.55
C ASP A 191 5.77 -33.44 -22.45
N VAL A 192 5.36 -32.84 -23.57
CA VAL A 192 4.12 -32.05 -23.66
C VAL A 192 2.86 -32.90 -23.43
N GLU A 193 2.86 -34.18 -23.82
CA GLU A 193 1.69 -35.03 -23.62
C GLU A 193 1.48 -35.37 -22.14
N LYS A 194 2.57 -35.61 -21.40
CA LYS A 194 2.50 -35.89 -19.96
C LYS A 194 2.24 -34.65 -19.12
N TYR A 195 2.94 -33.55 -19.41
CA TYR A 195 2.97 -32.36 -18.55
C TYR A 195 2.16 -31.17 -19.09
N GLY A 196 1.74 -31.17 -20.36
CA GLY A 196 1.27 -29.97 -21.06
C GLY A 196 2.42 -29.08 -21.51
N VAL A 197 2.10 -27.97 -22.18
CA VAL A 197 3.09 -26.92 -22.48
C VAL A 197 3.59 -26.31 -21.16
N PRO A 198 4.89 -26.03 -20.98
CA PRO A 198 5.38 -25.36 -19.77
C PRO A 198 4.69 -24.01 -19.57
N ILE A 199 4.25 -23.68 -18.35
CA ILE A 199 3.60 -22.38 -18.07
C ILE A 199 2.44 -22.12 -19.05
N ASN A 200 1.60 -23.14 -19.21
CA ASN A 200 0.39 -23.08 -20.02
C ASN A 200 -0.70 -22.24 -19.33
N GLN A 201 -1.79 -21.98 -20.06
CA GLN A 201 -2.93 -21.19 -19.58
C GLN A 201 -3.52 -21.70 -18.25
N GLN A 202 -3.63 -23.02 -18.05
CA GLN A 202 -4.14 -23.59 -16.80
C GLN A 202 -3.18 -23.35 -15.61
N ASP A 203 -1.87 -23.60 -15.80
CA ASP A 203 -0.87 -23.38 -14.76
C ASP A 203 -0.74 -21.88 -14.43
N LEU A 204 -0.86 -21.02 -15.44
CA LEU A 204 -0.81 -19.56 -15.30
C LEU A 204 -1.99 -19.05 -14.48
N VAL A 205 -3.24 -19.43 -14.81
CA VAL A 205 -4.40 -19.02 -14.02
C VAL A 205 -4.42 -19.67 -12.64
N GLY A 206 -4.00 -20.93 -12.49
CA GLY A 206 -3.93 -21.61 -11.19
C GLY A 206 -2.98 -20.89 -10.23
N THR A 207 -1.85 -20.38 -10.74
CA THR A 207 -0.93 -19.54 -9.96
C THR A 207 -1.51 -18.15 -9.69
N LEU A 208 -2.25 -17.57 -10.64
CA LEU A 208 -2.92 -16.28 -10.42
C LEU A 208 -3.97 -16.37 -9.29
N LEU A 209 -4.78 -17.43 -9.30
CA LEU A 209 -5.79 -17.72 -8.27
C LEU A 209 -5.16 -17.95 -6.90
N SER A 210 -3.94 -18.50 -6.86
CA SER A 210 -3.21 -18.70 -5.62
C SER A 210 -2.75 -17.39 -4.97
N PHE A 211 -2.62 -16.30 -5.75
CA PHE A 211 -2.39 -14.94 -5.23
C PHE A 211 -3.68 -14.16 -4.94
N GLY A 212 -4.79 -14.54 -5.59
CA GLY A 212 -6.12 -13.96 -5.38
C GLY A 212 -6.91 -14.69 -4.30
N VAL A 213 -7.86 -15.54 -4.71
CA VAL A 213 -8.85 -16.17 -3.82
C VAL A 213 -8.22 -17.02 -2.71
N VAL A 214 -7.08 -17.68 -2.95
CA VAL A 214 -6.39 -18.47 -1.91
C VAL A 214 -5.82 -17.59 -0.79
N ILE A 215 -5.44 -16.35 -1.10
CA ILE A 215 -5.01 -15.38 -0.09
C ILE A 215 -6.20 -14.90 0.74
N ILE A 216 -7.35 -14.62 0.12
CA ILE A 216 -8.60 -14.27 0.82
C ILE A 216 -8.97 -15.40 1.80
N ASP A 217 -8.91 -16.66 1.34
CA ASP A 217 -9.15 -17.83 2.19
C ASP A 217 -8.16 -17.94 3.35
N GLY A 218 -6.90 -17.63 3.09
CA GLY A 218 -5.84 -17.62 4.09
C GLY A 218 -6.06 -16.54 5.15
N LEU A 219 -6.46 -15.34 4.74
CA LEU A 219 -6.81 -14.25 5.66
C LEU A 219 -8.00 -14.64 6.54
N LYS A 220 -9.02 -15.26 5.96
CA LYS A 220 -10.17 -15.78 6.71
C LYS A 220 -9.76 -16.83 7.74
N GLN A 221 -8.82 -17.72 7.41
CA GLN A 221 -8.25 -18.69 8.35
C GLN A 221 -7.44 -18.04 9.49
N MET A 222 -7.03 -16.78 9.33
CA MET A 222 -6.38 -15.96 10.35
C MET A 222 -7.37 -15.05 11.12
N ASP A 223 -8.67 -15.31 11.03
CA ASP A 223 -9.77 -14.49 11.57
C ASP A 223 -9.78 -13.04 11.02
N ILE A 224 -9.34 -12.87 9.77
CA ILE A 224 -9.41 -11.60 9.04
C ILE A 224 -10.41 -11.76 7.90
N GLU A 225 -11.58 -11.17 8.08
CA GLU A 225 -12.60 -11.10 7.03
C GLU A 225 -12.50 -9.77 6.30
N LEU A 226 -12.30 -9.84 4.98
CA LEU A 226 -12.40 -8.69 4.11
C LEU A 226 -13.88 -8.37 3.88
N THR A 227 -14.20 -7.09 3.74
CA THR A 227 -15.53 -6.67 3.28
C THR A 227 -15.78 -7.16 1.85
N PRO A 228 -17.05 -7.32 1.42
CA PRO A 228 -17.36 -7.71 0.04
C PRO A 228 -16.68 -6.81 -1.00
N GLU A 229 -16.63 -5.49 -0.74
CA GLU A 229 -15.99 -4.51 -1.61
C GLU A 229 -14.47 -4.68 -1.67
N GLU A 230 -13.82 -5.00 -0.55
CA GLU A 230 -12.38 -5.29 -0.49
C GLU A 230 -12.03 -6.60 -1.22
N SER A 231 -12.83 -7.66 -1.03
CA SER A 231 -12.65 -8.93 -1.74
C SER A 231 -12.81 -8.74 -3.25
N GLU A 232 -13.88 -8.07 -3.69
CA GLU A 232 -14.12 -7.78 -5.11
C GLU A 232 -12.98 -6.95 -5.70
N ALA A 233 -12.53 -5.90 -5.01
CA ALA A 233 -11.42 -5.08 -5.44
C ALA A 233 -10.11 -5.88 -5.55
N TYR A 234 -9.82 -6.73 -4.56
CA TYR A 234 -8.62 -7.57 -4.53
C TYR A 234 -8.60 -8.55 -5.71
N LEU A 235 -9.73 -9.20 -6.00
CA LEU A 235 -9.87 -10.09 -7.15
C LEU A 235 -9.85 -9.33 -8.49
N HIS A 236 -10.43 -8.13 -8.54
CA HIS A 236 -10.36 -7.27 -9.73
C HIS A 236 -8.92 -6.91 -10.09
N LEU A 237 -8.08 -6.57 -9.11
CA LEU A 237 -6.65 -6.34 -9.33
C LEU A 237 -6.00 -7.58 -9.96
N TRP A 238 -6.24 -8.77 -9.42
CA TRP A 238 -5.67 -10.00 -9.98
C TRP A 238 -6.23 -10.34 -11.36
N LYS A 239 -7.48 -9.98 -11.67
CA LYS A 239 -8.04 -10.11 -13.01
C LYS A 239 -7.33 -9.19 -14.01
N VAL A 240 -7.03 -7.94 -13.62
CA VAL A 240 -6.23 -7.01 -14.44
C VAL A 240 -4.83 -7.59 -14.67
N VAL A 241 -4.18 -8.09 -13.61
CA VAL A 241 -2.87 -8.78 -13.72
C VAL A 241 -2.96 -9.98 -14.66
N GLY A 242 -4.01 -10.80 -14.54
CA GLY A 242 -4.28 -11.96 -15.38
C GLY A 242 -4.34 -11.59 -16.86
N HIS A 243 -5.10 -10.55 -17.20
CA HIS A 243 -5.19 -10.08 -18.58
C HIS A 243 -3.82 -9.61 -19.11
N MET A 244 -3.11 -8.79 -18.33
CA MET A 244 -1.82 -8.24 -18.75
C MET A 244 -0.72 -9.30 -18.89
N ILE A 245 -0.71 -10.31 -18.01
CA ILE A 245 0.28 -11.41 -18.03
C ILE A 245 -0.05 -12.46 -19.10
N GLY A 246 -1.22 -12.38 -19.73
CA GLY A 246 -1.62 -13.20 -20.89
C GLY A 246 -2.52 -14.38 -20.56
N VAL A 247 -3.30 -14.32 -19.48
CA VAL A 247 -4.36 -15.31 -19.18
C VAL A 247 -5.55 -15.07 -20.13
N ASP A 248 -6.05 -16.15 -20.72
CA ASP A 248 -7.25 -16.12 -21.57
C ASP A 248 -8.49 -15.64 -20.79
N ASP A 249 -9.33 -14.81 -21.41
CA ASP A 249 -10.50 -14.21 -20.75
C ASP A 249 -11.53 -15.26 -20.25
N ASP A 250 -11.55 -16.45 -20.83
CA ASP A 250 -12.43 -17.57 -20.42
C ASP A 250 -11.98 -18.28 -19.12
N LEU A 251 -10.78 -17.94 -18.63
CA LEU A 251 -10.23 -18.38 -17.33
C LEU A 251 -10.20 -17.23 -16.31
N ASN A 252 -10.39 -15.97 -16.73
CA ASN A 252 -10.06 -14.79 -15.94
C ASN A 252 -11.29 -14.14 -15.28
N SER A 253 -11.79 -14.73 -14.20
CA SER A 253 -12.91 -14.20 -13.41
C SER A 253 -12.43 -13.29 -12.25
N GLU A 254 -13.29 -12.37 -11.82
CA GLU A 254 -13.17 -11.63 -10.56
C GLU A 254 -14.26 -11.98 -9.55
N ASN A 255 -15.21 -12.85 -9.92
CA ASN A 255 -16.22 -13.32 -8.98
C ASN A 255 -15.60 -14.36 -8.04
N GLU A 256 -15.73 -14.13 -6.74
CA GLU A 256 -15.07 -14.97 -5.73
C GLU A 256 -15.48 -16.45 -5.81
N ALA A 257 -16.78 -16.73 -6.03
CA ALA A 257 -17.27 -18.10 -6.12
C ALA A 257 -16.74 -18.81 -7.37
N ASP A 258 -16.69 -18.10 -8.51
CA ASP A 258 -16.12 -18.61 -9.76
C ASP A 258 -14.62 -18.90 -9.59
N CYS A 259 -13.86 -17.95 -9.04
CA CYS A 259 -12.43 -18.12 -8.76
C CYS A 259 -12.16 -19.35 -7.88
N ARG A 260 -12.96 -19.53 -6.82
CA ARG A 260 -12.85 -20.65 -5.89
C ARG A 260 -13.19 -21.98 -6.57
N HIS A 261 -14.23 -21.98 -7.41
CA HIS A 261 -14.61 -23.15 -8.20
C HIS A 261 -13.49 -23.55 -9.16
N LEU A 262 -12.96 -22.59 -9.93
CA LEU A 262 -11.87 -22.84 -10.89
C LEU A 262 -10.62 -23.37 -10.19
N MET A 263 -10.24 -22.79 -9.04
CA MET A 263 -9.10 -23.28 -8.26
C MET A 263 -9.30 -24.73 -7.82
N ASN A 264 -10.50 -25.08 -7.32
CA ASN A 264 -10.81 -26.45 -6.93
C ASN A 264 -10.76 -27.42 -8.11
N ALA A 265 -11.34 -27.07 -9.25
CA ALA A 265 -11.30 -27.90 -10.46
C ALA A 265 -9.86 -28.14 -10.94
N ILE A 266 -8.98 -27.13 -10.88
CA ILE A 266 -7.56 -27.28 -11.20
C ILE A 266 -6.88 -28.23 -10.21
N LEU A 267 -7.13 -28.07 -8.89
CA LEU A 267 -6.56 -28.95 -7.87
C LEU A 267 -7.04 -30.39 -8.01
N GLU A 268 -8.32 -30.63 -8.31
CA GLU A 268 -8.86 -31.97 -8.56
C GLU A 268 -8.13 -32.68 -9.71
N GLN A 269 -7.78 -31.94 -10.77
CA GLN A 269 -7.05 -32.48 -11.92
C GLN A 269 -5.53 -32.63 -11.69
N GLN A 270 -4.93 -31.77 -10.86
CA GLN A 270 -3.47 -31.62 -10.77
C GLN A 270 -2.84 -32.04 -9.44
N ALA A 271 -3.56 -31.93 -8.32
CA ALA A 271 -2.99 -32.17 -7.01
C ALA A 271 -2.60 -33.65 -6.87
N GLY A 272 -1.31 -33.89 -6.65
CA GLY A 272 -0.83 -35.25 -6.52
C GLY A 272 0.69 -35.32 -6.39
N ARG A 273 1.18 -36.52 -6.06
CA ARG A 273 2.61 -36.80 -6.13
C ARG A 273 3.02 -37.01 -7.57
N SER A 274 4.28 -36.72 -7.89
CA SER A 274 4.79 -37.00 -9.22
C SER A 274 4.74 -38.52 -9.49
N PRO A 275 4.10 -38.98 -10.59
CA PRO A 275 3.94 -40.43 -10.85
C PRO A 275 5.26 -41.19 -11.06
N ASP A 276 6.35 -40.47 -11.34
CA ASP A 276 7.70 -41.02 -11.49
C ASP A 276 8.46 -41.15 -10.15
N GLY A 277 7.78 -40.92 -9.02
CA GLY A 277 8.40 -40.94 -7.68
C GLY A 277 9.22 -39.69 -7.37
N GLY A 278 9.15 -38.66 -8.21
CA GLY A 278 9.81 -37.38 -7.97
C GLY A 278 9.28 -36.64 -6.73
N ARG A 279 10.19 -35.94 -6.05
CA ARG A 279 9.93 -35.14 -4.83
C ARG A 279 9.91 -33.63 -5.13
N GLU A 280 9.57 -33.22 -6.35
CA GLU A 280 9.68 -31.82 -6.78
C GLU A 280 8.82 -30.88 -5.93
N GLY A 281 7.56 -31.25 -5.67
CA GLY A 281 6.67 -30.45 -4.83
C GLY A 281 7.15 -30.36 -3.38
N ALA A 282 7.68 -31.47 -2.85
CA ALA A 282 8.25 -31.53 -1.51
C ALA A 282 9.50 -30.64 -1.38
N GLU A 283 10.48 -30.78 -2.28
CA GLU A 283 11.71 -29.95 -2.28
C GLU A 283 11.41 -28.44 -2.41
N LEU A 284 10.41 -28.07 -3.23
CA LEU A 284 9.98 -26.67 -3.35
C LEU A 284 9.31 -26.17 -2.07
N THR A 285 8.55 -27.03 -1.38
CA THR A 285 7.91 -26.71 -0.10
C THR A 285 8.93 -26.61 1.03
N ASP A 286 9.93 -27.49 1.04
CA ASP A 286 11.06 -27.44 1.98
C ASP A 286 11.79 -26.09 1.86
N ALA A 287 11.99 -25.56 0.64
CA ALA A 287 12.57 -24.23 0.46
C ALA A 287 11.73 -23.10 1.09
N CYS A 288 10.39 -23.18 1.04
CA CYS A 288 9.51 -22.24 1.76
C CYS A 288 9.68 -22.37 3.27
N ILE A 289 9.72 -23.61 3.78
CA ILE A 289 9.91 -23.92 5.21
C ILE A 289 11.28 -23.42 5.69
N ASP A 290 12.35 -23.63 4.91
CA ASP A 290 13.70 -23.19 5.22
C ASP A 290 13.84 -21.67 5.20
N LEU A 291 13.19 -20.99 4.24
CA LEU A 291 13.16 -19.53 4.23
C LEU A 291 12.45 -18.98 5.48
N MET A 292 11.33 -19.58 5.89
CA MET A 292 10.67 -19.21 7.14
C MET A 292 11.56 -19.52 8.35
N ASN A 293 12.16 -20.72 8.42
CA ASN A 293 12.99 -21.16 9.55
C ASN A 293 14.28 -20.34 9.72
N SER A 294 14.98 -20.03 8.63
CA SER A 294 16.24 -19.25 8.65
C SER A 294 16.07 -17.83 9.19
N ARG A 295 14.82 -17.38 9.33
CA ARG A 295 14.45 -16.01 9.73
C ARG A 295 13.62 -15.99 11.01
N LEU A 296 12.91 -17.08 11.32
CA LEU A 296 12.28 -17.36 12.61
C LEU A 296 13.23 -18.02 13.62
N SER A 297 14.53 -17.70 13.55
CA SER A 297 15.59 -18.42 14.25
C SER A 297 15.69 -18.18 15.77
N PHE A 298 14.69 -17.57 16.43
CA PHE A 298 14.76 -17.21 17.85
C PHE A 298 13.68 -17.90 18.71
N GLY A 299 14.09 -18.41 19.86
CA GLY A 299 13.18 -18.94 20.89
C GLY A 299 12.38 -20.18 20.46
N PRO A 300 11.13 -20.36 20.97
CA PRO A 300 10.32 -21.56 20.73
C PRO A 300 9.71 -21.69 19.31
N PHE A 301 9.99 -20.75 18.40
CA PHE A 301 9.36 -20.68 17.07
C PHE A 301 10.12 -21.45 15.98
N GLN A 302 11.33 -21.95 16.26
CA GLN A 302 12.24 -22.58 15.28
C GLN A 302 11.68 -23.84 14.57
N ARG A 303 10.57 -24.42 15.05
CA ARG A 303 9.96 -25.64 14.48
C ARG A 303 8.49 -25.47 14.06
N LEU A 304 7.97 -24.24 14.02
CA LEU A 304 6.55 -24.01 13.71
C LEU A 304 6.26 -23.90 12.20
N SER A 305 7.27 -23.66 11.36
CA SER A 305 7.07 -23.45 9.92
C SER A 305 6.33 -24.60 9.21
N PRO A 306 6.67 -25.89 9.44
CA PRO A 306 5.90 -27.01 8.89
C PRO A 306 4.44 -27.02 9.38
N LEU A 307 4.20 -26.66 10.64
CA LEU A 307 2.86 -26.62 11.23
C LEU A 307 1.99 -25.53 10.60
N PHE A 308 2.56 -24.37 10.26
CA PHE A 308 1.83 -23.36 9.50
C PHE A 308 1.42 -23.88 8.13
N VAL A 309 2.35 -24.52 7.41
CA VAL A 309 2.03 -25.11 6.10
C VAL A 309 0.87 -26.09 6.24
N ARG A 310 0.97 -27.07 7.15
CA ARG A 310 -0.09 -28.07 7.38
C ARG A 310 -1.42 -27.43 7.79
N PHE A 311 -1.40 -26.40 8.62
CA PHE A 311 -2.62 -25.69 9.03
C PHE A 311 -3.32 -25.02 7.85
N PHE A 312 -2.58 -24.30 7.01
CA PHE A 312 -3.17 -23.47 5.96
C PHE A 312 -3.59 -24.27 4.71
N ILE A 313 -2.81 -25.29 4.32
CA ILE A 313 -3.17 -26.13 3.16
C ILE A 313 -3.97 -27.37 3.56
N GLY A 314 -3.97 -27.76 4.85
CA GLY A 314 -4.64 -28.96 5.34
C GLY A 314 -3.82 -30.25 5.16
N ASP A 315 -4.14 -31.26 5.97
CA ASP A 315 -3.36 -32.51 6.05
C ASP A 315 -3.28 -33.28 4.73
N HIS A 316 -4.35 -33.26 3.93
CA HIS A 316 -4.38 -33.96 2.64
C HIS A 316 -3.28 -33.44 1.70
N TYR A 317 -3.24 -32.13 1.45
CA TYR A 317 -2.25 -31.51 0.58
C TYR A 317 -0.84 -31.52 1.18
N ALA A 318 -0.73 -31.35 2.50
CA ALA A 318 0.54 -31.47 3.20
C ALA A 318 1.16 -32.86 3.09
N ASP A 319 0.35 -33.92 3.14
CA ASP A 319 0.83 -35.30 2.98
C ASP A 319 1.27 -35.60 1.53
N LEU A 320 0.69 -34.92 0.53
CA LEU A 320 1.19 -34.97 -0.85
C LEU A 320 2.59 -34.36 -0.98
N LEU A 321 2.87 -33.32 -0.20
CA LEU A 321 4.14 -32.58 -0.16
C LEU A 321 5.14 -33.11 0.87
N GLU A 322 4.79 -34.18 1.59
CA GLU A 322 5.64 -34.80 2.61
C GLU A 322 6.06 -33.86 3.76
N VAL A 323 5.23 -32.87 4.08
CA VAL A 323 5.49 -31.95 5.21
C VAL A 323 5.41 -32.72 6.53
N ALA A 324 6.42 -32.58 7.39
CA ALA A 324 6.49 -33.31 8.66
C ALA A 324 5.28 -33.07 9.58
N LYS A 325 4.84 -34.14 10.28
CA LYS A 325 3.81 -34.09 11.35
C LYS A 325 4.48 -33.78 12.70
N ASP A 326 3.71 -33.26 13.67
CA ASP A 326 4.19 -33.11 15.05
C ASP A 326 4.12 -34.50 15.72
N ASP A 327 5.28 -35.12 15.96
CA ASP A 327 5.36 -36.54 16.39
C ASP A 327 5.46 -36.74 17.92
N ASP A 328 5.48 -35.66 18.74
CA ASP A 328 5.68 -35.79 20.20
C ASP A 328 4.58 -35.09 21.04
N GLU A 329 3.72 -35.89 21.69
CA GLU A 329 2.69 -35.42 22.65
C GLU A 329 3.30 -34.77 23.92
N ASN A 330 4.58 -35.00 24.21
CA ASN A 330 5.23 -34.56 25.45
C ASN A 330 6.17 -33.34 25.31
N ASP A 331 6.48 -32.88 24.09
CA ASP A 331 7.36 -31.71 23.86
C ASP A 331 6.93 -30.91 22.62
N SER A 332 5.62 -30.65 22.49
CA SER A 332 5.08 -29.96 21.33
C SER A 332 5.64 -28.52 21.23
N PRO A 333 6.31 -28.16 20.12
CA PRO A 333 6.80 -26.80 19.86
C PRO A 333 5.69 -25.74 19.97
N VAL A 334 4.46 -26.15 19.67
CA VAL A 334 3.25 -25.34 19.83
C VAL A 334 3.06 -24.95 21.29
N MET A 335 3.13 -25.92 22.21
CA MET A 335 2.96 -25.72 23.64
C MET A 335 4.05 -24.79 24.22
N ASN A 336 5.29 -24.95 23.76
CA ASN A 336 6.41 -24.10 24.15
C ASN A 336 6.25 -22.64 23.65
N ALA A 337 5.69 -22.45 22.45
CA ALA A 337 5.39 -21.12 21.91
C ALA A 337 4.22 -20.44 22.64
N VAL A 338 3.17 -21.21 23.01
CA VAL A 338 2.02 -20.70 23.80
C VAL A 338 2.49 -20.18 25.16
N GLN A 339 3.27 -20.99 25.89
CA GLN A 339 3.74 -20.68 27.24
C GLN A 339 4.71 -19.49 27.28
N TRP A 340 5.43 -19.24 26.19
CA TRP A 340 6.29 -18.07 26.04
C TRP A 340 5.52 -16.80 25.72
N LEU A 341 4.46 -16.88 24.90
CA LEU A 341 3.63 -15.73 24.54
C LEU A 341 2.70 -15.27 25.67
N ASP A 342 2.25 -16.18 26.55
CA ASP A 342 1.36 -15.82 27.65
C ASP A 342 1.50 -16.75 28.87
N LYS A 343 1.79 -16.19 30.05
CA LYS A 343 1.87 -16.94 31.33
C LYS A 343 0.49 -17.25 31.93
N GLY A 344 -0.61 -16.79 31.31
CA GLY A 344 -1.96 -16.81 31.89
C GLY A 344 -2.92 -17.93 31.43
N PHE A 345 -2.64 -18.70 30.39
CA PHE A 345 -3.66 -19.59 29.79
C PHE A 345 -3.27 -21.07 29.82
N ARG A 346 -4.17 -21.91 30.35
CA ARG A 346 -4.05 -23.36 30.49
C ARG A 346 -5.32 -24.05 29.99
N SER A 347 -5.58 -24.12 28.68
CA SER A 347 -6.52 -25.11 28.14
C SER A 347 -6.34 -25.35 26.64
N VAL A 348 -6.67 -26.56 26.19
CA VAL A 348 -6.34 -27.13 24.86
C VAL A 348 -7.44 -26.82 23.80
N GLY A 349 -8.34 -25.88 24.08
CA GLY A 349 -9.44 -25.50 23.17
C GLY A 349 -9.10 -24.44 22.10
N ASP A 350 -7.88 -23.89 22.11
CA ASP A 350 -7.59 -22.53 21.62
C ASP A 350 -6.76 -22.46 20.31
N ARG A 351 -6.99 -23.34 19.32
CA ARG A 351 -6.22 -23.31 18.05
C ARG A 351 -6.37 -21.99 17.26
N HIS A 352 -7.55 -21.37 17.26
CA HIS A 352 -7.80 -20.09 16.58
C HIS A 352 -7.10 -18.90 17.28
N LEU A 353 -7.17 -18.85 18.62
CA LEU A 353 -6.58 -17.79 19.43
C LEU A 353 -5.04 -17.81 19.43
N LEU A 354 -4.46 -19.01 19.35
CA LEU A 354 -3.03 -19.19 19.21
C LEU A 354 -2.51 -18.64 17.89
N MET A 355 -3.21 -18.88 16.78
CA MET A 355 -2.81 -18.39 15.45
C MET A 355 -2.91 -16.87 15.35
N GLY A 356 -3.89 -16.25 16.01
CA GLY A 356 -3.94 -14.79 16.16
C GLY A 356 -2.72 -14.22 16.90
N ALA A 357 -2.23 -14.91 17.93
CA ALA A 357 -1.05 -14.51 18.69
C ALA A 357 0.27 -14.74 17.92
N VAL A 358 0.42 -15.90 17.26
CA VAL A 358 1.63 -16.21 16.50
C VAL A 358 1.70 -15.44 15.18
N GLY A 359 0.57 -15.22 14.51
CA GLY A 359 0.50 -14.33 13.34
C GLY A 359 0.90 -12.88 13.65
N ARG A 360 0.61 -12.38 14.87
CA ARG A 360 1.10 -11.07 15.35
C ARG A 360 2.62 -11.08 15.57
N ALA A 361 3.16 -12.12 16.21
CA ALA A 361 4.59 -12.26 16.45
C ALA A 361 5.39 -12.41 15.12
N PHE A 362 4.85 -13.16 14.17
CA PHE A 362 5.41 -13.36 12.83
C PHE A 362 5.36 -12.07 11.99
N SER A 363 4.24 -11.35 12.01
CA SER A 363 4.04 -10.12 11.22
C SER A 363 5.09 -9.04 11.49
N ASN A 364 5.55 -8.89 12.75
CA ASN A 364 6.57 -7.90 13.10
C ASN A 364 7.97 -8.32 12.61
N GLN A 365 8.28 -9.62 12.65
CA GLN A 365 9.58 -10.17 12.23
C GLN A 365 9.70 -10.28 10.70
N MET A 366 8.57 -10.46 10.00
CA MET A 366 8.55 -10.50 8.54
C MET A 366 8.96 -9.18 7.90
N ILE A 367 8.62 -8.04 8.52
CA ILE A 367 9.04 -6.74 8.02
C ILE A 367 10.56 -6.65 8.03
N ASP A 368 11.21 -7.10 9.11
CA ASP A 368 12.68 -7.17 9.21
C ASP A 368 13.29 -8.15 8.20
N LEU A 369 12.65 -9.31 7.99
CA LEU A 369 13.05 -10.26 6.94
C LEU A 369 13.05 -9.59 5.57
N VAL A 370 11.94 -8.93 5.23
CA VAL A 370 11.76 -8.36 3.91
C VAL A 370 12.72 -7.17 3.70
N LEU A 371 12.91 -6.31 4.70
CA LEU A 371 13.83 -5.17 4.61
C LEU A 371 15.31 -5.56 4.59
N SER A 372 15.67 -6.67 5.23
CA SER A 372 17.06 -7.16 5.30
C SER A 372 17.48 -8.02 4.10
N TYR A 373 16.55 -8.36 3.19
CA TYR A 373 16.89 -9.16 2.02
C TYR A 373 17.62 -8.33 0.95
N HIS A 374 18.83 -8.79 0.62
CA HIS A 374 19.66 -8.23 -0.45
C HIS A 374 20.11 -9.36 -1.39
N ASN A 375 19.86 -9.20 -2.69
CA ASN A 375 20.30 -10.16 -3.71
C ASN A 375 21.74 -9.84 -4.12
N GLY A 376 22.71 -10.48 -3.46
CA GLY A 376 24.14 -10.24 -3.70
C GLY A 376 24.62 -10.48 -5.14
N ALA A 377 23.91 -11.27 -5.96
CA ALA A 377 24.27 -11.51 -7.36
C ALA A 377 23.76 -10.44 -8.32
N LYS A 378 22.65 -9.76 -7.99
CA LYS A 378 22.09 -8.64 -8.78
C LYS A 378 22.42 -7.26 -8.19
N SER A 379 22.99 -7.23 -6.98
CA SER A 379 23.17 -6.02 -6.17
C SER A 379 21.85 -5.25 -5.93
N GLU A 380 20.71 -5.94 -6.00
CA GLU A 380 19.37 -5.37 -5.83
C GLU A 380 18.85 -5.67 -4.41
N GLN A 381 18.35 -4.64 -3.72
CA GLN A 381 17.68 -4.80 -2.43
C GLN A 381 16.19 -5.07 -2.65
N PHE A 382 15.57 -5.87 -1.76
CA PHE A 382 14.11 -5.99 -1.74
C PHE A 382 13.48 -4.61 -1.50
N TYR A 383 12.56 -4.22 -2.36
CA TYR A 383 11.86 -2.95 -2.25
C TYR A 383 10.50 -3.18 -1.60
N LEU A 384 10.36 -2.74 -0.35
CA LEU A 384 9.08 -2.61 0.33
C LEU A 384 8.57 -1.17 0.12
N PRO A 385 7.31 -0.94 -0.30
CA PRO A 385 6.80 0.41 -0.41
C PRO A 385 6.88 1.14 0.94
N SER A 386 7.25 2.41 0.89
CA SER A 386 7.40 3.33 2.03
C SER A 386 6.21 3.35 2.99
N ALA A 387 4.99 3.08 2.49
CA ALA A 387 3.77 3.00 3.30
C ALA A 387 3.76 1.86 4.34
N LEU A 388 4.58 0.81 4.12
CA LEU A 388 4.78 -0.33 5.00
C LEU A 388 6.06 -0.22 5.85
N THR A 389 6.84 0.85 5.69
CA THR A 389 8.08 1.09 6.44
C THR A 389 7.91 2.23 7.44
N ASP A 390 8.47 2.09 8.65
CA ASP A 390 8.44 3.13 9.68
C ASP A 390 9.37 4.33 9.39
N THR A 391 10.10 4.30 8.26
CA THR A 391 11.08 5.32 7.92
C THR A 391 10.46 6.44 7.10
N TRP A 392 10.55 7.65 7.64
CA TRP A 392 10.33 8.88 6.89
C TRP A 392 11.45 9.04 5.85
N GLN A 393 11.10 8.97 4.55
CA GLN A 393 12.06 9.23 3.47
C GLN A 393 12.06 10.73 3.13
N THR A 394 13.25 11.33 3.14
CA THR A 394 13.49 12.76 2.89
C THR A 394 13.61 13.06 1.39
N GLU A 395 12.67 12.60 0.58
CA GLU A 395 12.62 13.00 -0.83
C GLU A 395 11.93 14.37 -0.92
N THR A 396 12.62 15.35 -1.50
CA THR A 396 12.00 16.65 -1.78
C THR A 396 10.97 16.48 -2.89
N PRO A 397 9.74 17.01 -2.74
CA PRO A 397 8.76 17.00 -3.81
C PRO A 397 9.35 17.63 -5.08
N ASP A 398 9.22 16.92 -6.18
CA ASP A 398 9.66 17.35 -7.51
C ASP A 398 8.72 18.39 -8.14
N PHE A 399 7.56 18.63 -7.52
CA PHE A 399 6.59 19.63 -7.94
C PHE A 399 6.58 20.87 -7.03
N ARG A 400 6.17 22.00 -7.61
CA ARG A 400 5.82 23.23 -6.88
C ARG A 400 4.35 23.51 -7.11
N ILE A 401 3.69 23.96 -6.05
CA ILE A 401 2.25 24.24 -6.09
C ILE A 401 2.09 25.67 -6.59
N PRO A 402 1.46 25.90 -7.76
CA PRO A 402 1.17 27.25 -8.22
C PRO A 402 0.07 27.88 -7.35
N PRO A 403 -0.05 29.22 -7.33
CA PRO A 403 -1.18 29.87 -6.68
C PRO A 403 -2.49 29.43 -7.36
N ALA A 404 -3.44 28.99 -6.56
CA ALA A 404 -4.80 28.67 -6.97
C ALA A 404 -5.63 29.93 -7.17
N GLU A 405 -6.53 29.90 -8.15
CA GLU A 405 -7.49 30.99 -8.40
C GLU A 405 -8.90 30.64 -7.93
N ARG A 406 -9.21 29.34 -7.78
CA ARG A 406 -10.55 28.83 -7.40
C ARG A 406 -10.46 27.78 -6.31
N ILE A 407 -11.53 27.63 -5.53
CA ILE A 407 -11.56 26.66 -4.41
C ILE A 407 -11.36 25.21 -4.88
N ASP A 408 -11.85 24.85 -6.07
CA ASP A 408 -11.64 23.52 -6.66
C ASP A 408 -10.14 23.20 -6.88
N GLU A 409 -9.33 24.21 -7.23
CA GLU A 409 -7.90 24.05 -7.43
C GLU A 409 -7.18 23.85 -6.09
N VAL A 410 -7.62 24.54 -5.04
CA VAL A 410 -7.12 24.33 -3.67
C VAL A 410 -7.37 22.88 -3.24
N ILE A 411 -8.59 22.37 -3.44
CA ILE A 411 -8.95 20.97 -3.13
C ILE A 411 -8.06 20.00 -3.92
N PHE A 412 -7.87 20.27 -5.22
CA PHE A 412 -7.03 19.45 -6.09
C PHE A 412 -5.58 19.39 -5.61
N TYR A 413 -4.97 20.55 -5.29
CA TYR A 413 -3.59 20.60 -4.81
C TYR A 413 -3.44 19.98 -3.42
N LEU A 414 -4.38 20.20 -2.50
CA LEU A 414 -4.37 19.55 -1.18
C LEU A 414 -4.44 18.03 -1.28
N ASP A 415 -5.24 17.50 -2.21
CA ASP A 415 -5.31 16.06 -2.48
C ASP A 415 -3.98 15.52 -3.00
N LYS A 416 -3.34 16.22 -3.95
CA LYS A 416 -2.01 15.84 -4.48
C LYS A 416 -0.94 15.88 -3.39
N VAL A 417 -0.90 16.93 -2.59
CA VAL A 417 0.04 17.10 -1.46
C VAL A 417 -0.18 16.01 -0.41
N ALA A 418 -1.42 15.78 0.00
CA ALA A 418 -1.74 14.74 0.98
C ALA A 418 -1.30 13.36 0.49
N ARG A 419 -1.57 13.01 -0.77
CA ARG A 419 -1.16 11.72 -1.36
C ARG A 419 0.35 11.58 -1.49
N HIS A 420 1.06 12.64 -1.90
CA HIS A 420 2.52 12.62 -2.02
C HIS A 420 3.19 12.47 -0.65
N LEU A 421 2.76 13.24 0.34
CA LEU A 421 3.31 13.14 1.70
C LEU A 421 2.93 11.79 2.34
N ARG A 422 1.75 11.26 2.02
CA ARG A 422 1.35 9.90 2.40
C ARG A 422 2.25 8.83 1.78
N SER A 423 2.66 8.96 0.52
CA SER A 423 3.61 8.02 -0.09
C SER A 423 5.03 8.13 0.48
N GLN A 424 5.30 9.09 1.36
CA GLN A 424 6.58 9.22 2.06
C GLN A 424 6.49 8.93 3.56
N ASN A 425 5.32 8.49 4.04
CA ASN A 425 5.01 8.36 5.47
C ASN A 425 5.24 9.67 6.26
N ASN A 426 5.14 10.83 5.58
CA ASN A 426 5.49 12.14 6.11
C ASN A 426 4.30 12.72 6.94
N PRO A 427 4.50 13.05 8.24
CA PRO A 427 3.44 13.61 9.09
C PRO A 427 2.75 14.84 8.55
N MET A 428 3.43 15.60 7.68
CA MET A 428 2.85 16.75 7.00
C MET A 428 1.59 16.42 6.18
N GLY A 429 1.44 15.17 5.72
CA GLY A 429 0.25 14.71 5.01
C GLY A 429 -1.02 14.69 5.87
N LEU A 430 -0.89 14.61 7.20
CA LEU A 430 -2.05 14.58 8.13
C LEU A 430 -2.84 15.88 8.05
N PHE A 431 -2.13 17.00 8.14
CA PHE A 431 -2.77 18.31 8.04
C PHE A 431 -3.30 18.58 6.64
N ALA A 432 -2.56 18.22 5.57
CA ALA A 432 -3.03 18.39 4.20
C ALA A 432 -4.35 17.62 3.93
N ALA A 433 -4.49 16.41 4.48
CA ALA A 433 -5.72 15.62 4.35
C ALA A 433 -6.91 16.23 5.12
N ILE A 434 -6.69 16.69 6.35
CA ILE A 434 -7.74 17.37 7.13
C ILE A 434 -8.14 18.68 6.45
N TYR A 435 -7.16 19.44 5.99
CA TYR A 435 -7.41 20.72 5.35
C TYR A 435 -8.24 20.55 4.06
N LYS A 436 -7.91 19.53 3.23
CA LYS A 436 -8.73 19.17 2.07
C LYS A 436 -10.20 18.99 2.43
N LEU A 437 -10.49 18.21 3.47
CA LEU A 437 -11.85 17.91 3.91
C LEU A 437 -12.59 19.18 4.32
N VAL A 438 -11.91 20.06 5.05
CA VAL A 438 -12.45 21.34 5.52
C VAL A 438 -12.79 22.24 4.33
N THR A 439 -11.88 22.37 3.36
CA THR A 439 -12.13 23.16 2.15
C THR A 439 -13.25 22.58 1.29
N GLN A 440 -13.37 21.25 1.17
CA GLN A 440 -14.48 20.62 0.46
C GLN A 440 -15.85 20.97 1.08
N ARG A 441 -15.90 21.11 2.41
CA ARG A 441 -17.10 21.54 3.12
C ARG A 441 -17.45 23.00 2.90
N VAL A 442 -16.44 23.87 2.89
CA VAL A 442 -16.65 25.28 2.54
C VAL A 442 -17.17 25.39 1.11
N ALA A 443 -16.58 24.66 0.15
CA ALA A 443 -17.05 24.63 -1.24
C ALA A 443 -18.50 24.14 -1.37
N GLU A 444 -18.88 23.10 -0.62
CA GLU A 444 -20.25 22.61 -0.58
C GLU A 444 -21.21 23.64 0.04
N GLY A 445 -20.81 24.29 1.14
CA GLY A 445 -21.60 25.34 1.80
C GLY A 445 -21.85 26.56 0.91
N ILE A 446 -20.84 26.97 0.12
CA ILE A 446 -20.98 28.01 -0.91
C ILE A 446 -22.01 27.58 -1.96
N ARG A 447 -21.92 26.35 -2.46
CA ARG A 447 -22.85 25.82 -3.48
C ARG A 447 -24.29 25.75 -2.98
N LEU A 448 -24.50 25.49 -1.68
CA LEU A 448 -25.80 25.40 -1.05
C LEU A 448 -26.35 26.74 -0.54
N GLY A 449 -25.59 27.83 -0.70
CA GLY A 449 -26.02 29.17 -0.30
C GLY A 449 -26.05 29.39 1.21
N LEU A 450 -25.21 28.69 1.97
CA LEU A 450 -25.09 28.90 3.42
C LEU A 450 -24.52 30.29 3.76
N PHE A 451 -23.55 30.77 2.95
CA PHE A 451 -22.84 32.02 3.18
C PHE A 451 -23.56 33.21 2.54
N GLU A 452 -23.61 34.34 3.27
CA GLU A 452 -24.17 35.61 2.81
C GLU A 452 -23.33 36.22 1.67
N ASN A 453 -22.00 36.10 1.74
CA ASN A 453 -21.07 36.62 0.75
C ASN A 453 -20.23 35.49 0.11
N PRO A 454 -20.80 34.68 -0.79
CA PRO A 454 -20.15 33.47 -1.31
C PRO A 454 -18.87 33.76 -2.12
N VAL A 455 -18.81 34.90 -2.83
CA VAL A 455 -17.65 35.29 -3.63
C VAL A 455 -16.46 35.66 -2.74
N GLU A 456 -16.71 36.44 -1.69
CA GLU A 456 -15.70 36.78 -0.70
C GLU A 456 -15.27 35.57 0.12
N MET A 457 -16.21 34.67 0.46
CA MET A 457 -15.92 33.42 1.16
C MET A 457 -14.98 32.52 0.33
N GLU A 458 -15.24 32.36 -0.97
CA GLU A 458 -14.34 31.63 -1.87
C GLU A 458 -12.95 32.28 -1.93
N ARG A 459 -12.88 33.62 -2.03
CA ARG A 459 -11.60 34.34 -2.05
C ARG A 459 -10.81 34.19 -0.75
N VAL A 460 -11.49 34.14 0.40
CA VAL A 460 -10.86 33.87 1.69
C VAL A 460 -10.29 32.45 1.70
N ASP A 461 -11.05 31.44 1.27
CA ASP A 461 -10.57 30.05 1.22
C ASP A 461 -9.38 29.86 0.25
N VAL A 462 -9.46 30.47 -0.94
CA VAL A 462 -8.36 30.47 -1.92
C VAL A 462 -7.11 31.17 -1.38
N GLY A 463 -7.28 32.32 -0.74
CA GLY A 463 -6.17 33.03 -0.07
C GLY A 463 -5.54 32.19 1.04
N PHE A 464 -6.36 31.42 1.76
CA PHE A 464 -5.96 30.43 2.76
C PHE A 464 -5.06 29.34 2.18
N GLY A 465 -5.51 28.72 1.08
CA GLY A 465 -4.77 27.66 0.40
C GLY A 465 -3.43 28.16 -0.10
N ASN A 466 -3.42 29.33 -0.73
CA ASN A 466 -2.22 29.92 -1.31
C ASN A 466 -1.14 30.24 -0.26
N ARG A 467 -1.51 30.70 0.94
CA ARG A 467 -0.52 30.92 2.01
C ARG A 467 0.09 29.62 2.51
N TYR A 468 -0.71 28.56 2.64
CA TYR A 468 -0.21 27.24 3.01
C TYR A 468 0.70 26.65 1.93
N PHE A 469 0.31 26.75 0.65
CA PHE A 469 1.11 26.27 -0.47
C PHE A 469 2.44 27.01 -0.60
N GLU A 470 2.45 28.33 -0.40
CA GLU A 470 3.67 29.13 -0.38
C GLU A 470 4.60 28.70 0.77
N ALA A 471 4.05 28.49 1.98
CA ALA A 471 4.83 28.01 3.10
C ALA A 471 5.45 26.61 2.84
N LEU A 472 4.69 25.68 2.23
CA LEU A 472 5.20 24.39 1.82
C LEU A 472 6.30 24.50 0.76
N ASN A 473 6.07 25.29 -0.29
CA ASN A 473 7.06 25.53 -1.35
C ASN A 473 8.37 26.08 -0.78
N GLN A 474 8.29 27.08 0.11
CA GLN A 474 9.46 27.65 0.78
C GLN A 474 10.21 26.60 1.60
N TYR A 475 9.48 25.82 2.40
CA TYR A 475 10.07 24.77 3.23
C TYR A 475 10.83 23.72 2.41
N PHE A 476 10.23 23.25 1.30
CA PHE A 476 10.87 22.27 0.42
C PHE A 476 11.99 22.86 -0.46
N ASP A 477 11.98 24.17 -0.72
CA ASP A 477 13.09 24.91 -1.33
C ASP A 477 14.29 25.13 -0.38
N GLY A 478 14.16 24.76 0.90
CA GLY A 478 15.15 25.09 1.93
C GLY A 478 15.18 26.58 2.30
N LYS A 479 14.14 27.34 1.94
CA LYS A 479 13.92 28.72 2.35
C LYS A 479 13.15 28.74 3.68
N PRO A 480 13.38 29.74 4.56
CA PRO A 480 12.61 29.86 5.78
C PRO A 480 11.15 30.18 5.46
N ALA A 481 10.23 29.33 5.90
CA ALA A 481 8.80 29.67 5.94
C ALA A 481 8.52 30.67 7.06
N SER A 482 7.29 31.18 7.15
CA SER A 482 6.88 31.99 8.31
C SER A 482 7.10 31.21 9.60
N ALA A 483 7.45 31.91 10.69
CA ALA A 483 7.81 31.28 11.96
C ALA A 483 6.81 30.22 12.47
N PRO A 484 5.47 30.42 12.43
CA PRO A 484 4.53 29.39 12.86
C PRO A 484 4.51 28.16 11.92
N TRP A 485 4.63 28.35 10.60
CA TRP A 485 4.68 27.24 9.65
C TRP A 485 5.99 26.46 9.76
N GLN A 486 7.12 27.16 9.80
CA GLN A 486 8.45 26.56 10.00
C GLN A 486 8.46 25.67 11.25
N LEU A 487 7.92 26.16 12.36
CA LEU A 487 7.85 25.41 13.60
C LEU A 487 7.00 24.14 13.46
N SER A 488 5.86 24.24 12.79
CA SER A 488 4.99 23.08 12.53
C SER A 488 5.67 22.04 11.65
N PHE A 489 6.30 22.48 10.57
CA PHE A 489 7.03 21.60 9.66
C PHE A 489 8.24 20.93 10.34
N ASP A 490 8.95 21.64 11.20
CA ASP A 490 10.02 21.06 12.01
C ASP A 490 9.49 20.10 13.08
N ALA A 491 8.30 20.36 13.62
CA ALA A 491 7.63 19.46 14.55
C ALA A 491 7.29 18.11 13.92
N ALA A 492 6.96 18.07 12.62
CA ALA A 492 6.74 16.83 11.85
C ALA A 492 7.96 15.89 11.87
N ARG A 493 9.17 16.43 12.08
CA ARG A 493 10.42 15.66 12.14
C ARG A 493 10.73 15.09 13.54
N THR A 494 9.85 15.33 14.51
CA THR A 494 10.06 14.97 15.91
C THR A 494 9.02 13.98 16.40
N VAL A 495 9.33 13.26 17.48
CA VAL A 495 8.39 12.31 18.10
C VAL A 495 7.35 13.08 18.91
N ILE A 496 6.21 13.36 18.28
CA ILE A 496 5.02 14.00 18.86
C ILE A 496 3.78 13.20 18.49
N THR A 497 2.68 13.38 19.21
CA THR A 497 1.41 12.70 18.87
C THR A 497 0.81 13.24 17.58
N THR A 498 -0.09 12.46 16.99
CA THR A 498 -0.86 12.87 15.80
C THR A 498 -1.60 14.19 16.05
N ASP A 499 -2.26 14.30 17.21
CA ASP A 499 -3.00 15.50 17.61
C ASP A 499 -2.07 16.72 17.79
N GLN A 500 -0.91 16.55 18.44
CA GLN A 500 0.05 17.64 18.62
C GLN A 500 0.51 18.22 17.28
N TYR A 501 0.74 17.37 16.29
CA TYR A 501 1.11 17.81 14.95
C TYR A 501 -0.03 18.60 14.28
N ILE A 502 -1.24 18.03 14.27
CA ILE A 502 -2.41 18.65 13.64
C ILE A 502 -2.71 20.01 14.27
N PHE A 503 -2.70 20.12 15.60
CA PHE A 503 -2.93 21.38 16.29
C PHE A 503 -1.84 22.41 16.05
N SER A 504 -0.58 21.98 15.93
CA SER A 504 0.51 22.89 15.57
C SER A 504 0.31 23.49 14.18
N ALA A 505 -0.11 22.69 13.20
CA ALA A 505 -0.39 23.15 11.84
C ALA A 505 -1.66 24.00 11.78
N ALA A 506 -2.74 23.58 12.46
CA ALA A 506 -3.98 24.34 12.55
C ALA A 506 -3.77 25.71 13.20
N ASN A 507 -2.89 25.83 14.19
CA ASN A 507 -2.54 27.13 14.77
C ASN A 507 -1.82 28.03 13.76
N ALA A 508 -0.89 27.50 12.95
CA ALA A 508 -0.25 28.30 11.90
C ALA A 508 -1.27 28.77 10.85
N HIS A 509 -2.23 27.92 10.51
CA HIS A 509 -3.24 28.25 9.53
C HIS A 509 -4.29 29.23 10.06
N ILE A 510 -4.94 28.91 11.19
CA ILE A 510 -6.05 29.69 11.73
C ILE A 510 -5.55 30.98 12.42
N SER A 511 -4.55 30.88 13.29
CA SER A 511 -4.14 32.03 14.11
C SER A 511 -3.28 33.03 13.33
N PHE A 512 -2.52 32.57 12.32
CA PHE A 512 -1.62 33.43 11.55
C PHE A 512 -2.12 33.75 10.15
N ASP A 513 -2.55 32.76 9.34
CA ASP A 513 -2.97 33.07 7.97
C ASP A 513 -4.34 33.78 7.93
N LEU A 514 -5.30 33.42 8.80
CA LEU A 514 -6.70 33.91 8.70
C LEU A 514 -6.82 35.42 8.83
N PRO A 515 -6.17 36.04 9.83
CA PRO A 515 -6.25 37.48 9.97
C PRO A 515 -5.68 38.25 8.78
N ILE A 516 -4.66 37.68 8.13
CA ILE A 516 -3.98 38.31 7.00
C ILE A 516 -4.89 38.26 5.77
N VAL A 517 -5.41 37.07 5.46
CA VAL A 517 -6.24 36.87 4.26
C VAL A 517 -7.55 37.65 4.35
N VAL A 518 -8.23 37.62 5.50
CA VAL A 518 -9.49 38.37 5.68
C VAL A 518 -9.26 39.87 5.51
N ALA A 519 -8.19 40.42 6.11
CA ALA A 519 -7.86 41.83 5.98
C ALA A 519 -7.52 42.23 4.54
N GLU A 520 -6.95 41.32 3.74
CA GLU A 520 -6.60 41.54 2.33
C GLU A 520 -7.83 41.46 1.41
N VAL A 521 -8.68 40.45 1.57
CA VAL A 521 -9.90 40.27 0.77
C VAL A 521 -10.87 41.44 0.97
N TYR A 522 -10.96 41.96 2.19
CA TYR A 522 -11.83 43.08 2.55
C TYR A 522 -11.15 44.45 2.47
N LYS A 523 -9.94 44.55 1.92
CA LYS A 523 -9.26 45.83 1.76
C LYS A 523 -10.12 46.83 0.96
N GLY A 524 -10.49 47.94 1.59
CA GLY A 524 -11.35 48.96 0.97
C GLY A 524 -12.84 48.61 0.94
N LYS A 525 -13.25 47.51 1.59
CA LYS A 525 -14.64 47.10 1.80
C LYS A 525 -14.99 47.19 3.30
N ASN A 526 -16.27 47.03 3.63
CA ASN A 526 -16.67 46.91 5.03
C ASN A 526 -16.43 45.46 5.51
N ILE A 527 -15.45 45.27 6.41
CA ILE A 527 -15.12 43.97 7.00
C ILE A 527 -16.27 43.38 7.84
N ASP A 528 -17.17 44.22 8.37
CA ASP A 528 -18.30 43.74 9.18
C ASP A 528 -19.25 42.84 8.39
N LEU A 529 -19.26 42.95 7.05
CA LEU A 529 -20.04 42.07 6.18
C LEU A 529 -19.58 40.61 6.27
N PHE A 530 -18.32 40.35 6.60
CA PHE A 530 -17.81 38.99 6.75
C PHE A 530 -18.14 38.35 8.09
N LYS A 531 -18.63 39.12 9.07
CA LYS A 531 -18.73 38.64 10.46
C LYS A 531 -19.68 37.46 10.61
N ASN A 532 -20.81 37.49 9.89
CA ASN A 532 -21.77 36.39 9.91
C ASN A 532 -21.22 35.15 9.21
N ASP A 533 -20.59 35.31 8.05
CA ASP A 533 -19.94 34.22 7.33
C ASP A 533 -18.79 33.59 8.13
N PHE A 534 -18.02 34.40 8.86
CA PHE A 534 -16.98 33.95 9.77
C PHE A 534 -17.56 33.09 10.91
N ALA A 535 -18.71 33.49 11.47
CA ALA A 535 -19.39 32.71 12.50
C ALA A 535 -19.92 31.37 11.96
N GLN A 536 -20.55 31.38 10.77
CA GLN A 536 -21.04 30.17 10.11
C GLN A 536 -19.88 29.20 9.76
N MET A 537 -18.76 29.73 9.26
CA MET A 537 -17.56 28.94 9.00
C MET A 537 -17.04 28.26 10.28
N ASN A 538 -17.06 28.96 11.41
CA ASN A 538 -16.61 28.39 12.69
C ASN A 538 -17.55 27.29 13.21
N GLU A 539 -18.86 27.43 12.99
CA GLU A 539 -19.85 26.40 13.34
C GLU A 539 -19.61 25.13 12.50
N LEU A 540 -19.40 25.29 11.20
CA LEU A 540 -19.03 24.20 10.30
C LEU A 540 -17.74 23.50 10.75
N PHE A 541 -16.74 24.24 11.25
CA PHE A 541 -15.51 23.65 11.79
C PHE A 541 -15.72 22.90 13.10
N ASP A 542 -16.58 23.38 13.99
CA ASP A 542 -16.87 22.72 15.26
C ASP A 542 -17.59 21.37 15.03
N ASP A 543 -18.55 21.34 14.10
CA ASP A 543 -19.23 20.11 13.69
C ASP A 543 -18.26 19.09 13.08
N MET A 544 -17.35 19.54 12.21
CA MET A 544 -16.33 18.69 11.63
C MET A 544 -15.36 18.16 12.68
N TYR A 545 -14.96 18.98 13.66
CA TYR A 545 -14.07 18.57 14.74
C TYR A 545 -14.69 17.46 15.58
N ASP A 546 -15.97 17.57 15.92
CA ASP A 546 -16.69 16.56 16.70
C ASP A 546 -16.80 15.24 15.93
N GLN A 547 -17.16 15.30 14.64
CA GLN A 547 -17.20 14.11 13.77
C GLN A 547 -15.81 13.47 13.59
N MET A 548 -14.77 14.29 13.40
CA MET A 548 -13.40 13.81 13.25
C MET A 548 -12.96 13.12 14.55
N ASN A 549 -13.15 13.73 15.71
CA ASN A 549 -12.76 13.18 17.00
C ASN A 549 -13.52 11.87 17.35
N ASP A 550 -14.77 11.73 16.94
CA ASP A 550 -15.56 10.50 17.14
C ASP A 550 -15.15 9.35 16.21
N ASN A 551 -14.73 9.65 14.98
CA ASN A 551 -14.28 8.66 14.00
C ASN A 551 -12.78 8.32 14.14
N VAL A 552 -11.91 9.33 14.24
CA VAL A 552 -10.45 9.23 14.49
C VAL A 552 -10.18 8.65 15.88
N GLY A 553 -10.94 9.08 16.90
CA GLY A 553 -10.83 8.54 18.26
C GLY A 553 -11.19 7.05 18.38
N ARG A 554 -11.91 6.46 17.42
CA ARG A 554 -12.16 5.01 17.36
C ARG A 554 -11.03 4.23 16.69
N VAL A 555 -10.33 4.83 15.73
CA VAL A 555 -9.27 4.16 14.93
C VAL A 555 -7.90 4.21 15.60
N PHE A 556 -7.59 5.25 16.38
CA PHE A 556 -6.24 5.49 16.91
C PHE A 556 -6.05 5.21 18.41
N ARG A 557 -7.02 4.56 19.09
CA ARG A 557 -6.94 4.21 20.53
C ARG A 557 -6.27 2.86 20.79
N PRO A 558 -5.15 2.79 21.55
CA PRO A 558 -4.84 1.61 22.34
C PRO A 558 -5.49 1.72 23.74
N PHE A 559 -6.19 0.69 24.20
CA PHE A 559 -6.85 0.65 25.52
C PHE A 559 -5.88 0.37 26.68
N GLY A 560 -6.19 0.93 27.86
CA GLY A 560 -5.67 0.47 29.16
C GLY A 560 -5.68 1.50 30.31
N THR A 561 -6.87 1.83 30.84
CA THR A 561 -7.18 2.40 32.18
C THR A 561 -6.59 3.77 32.60
N PHE A 562 -5.48 4.25 32.03
CA PHE A 562 -4.83 5.49 32.49
C PHE A 562 -5.23 6.75 31.69
N VAL A 563 -5.74 6.59 30.46
CA VAL A 563 -6.06 7.70 29.53
C VAL A 563 -7.54 8.12 29.58
N THR A 564 -8.45 7.25 30.03
CA THR A 564 -9.89 7.58 30.14
C THR A 564 -10.17 8.74 31.09
N TYR A 565 -9.30 8.97 32.09
CA TYR A 565 -9.43 10.11 33.00
C TYR A 565 -8.98 11.45 32.37
N PHE A 566 -8.19 11.40 31.29
CA PHE A 566 -7.63 12.58 30.64
C PHE A 566 -8.33 12.96 29.33
N SER A 567 -8.98 12.04 28.61
CA SER A 567 -9.54 12.35 27.28
C SER A 567 -10.61 13.44 27.31
N ASP A 568 -11.59 13.37 28.21
CA ASP A 568 -12.74 14.28 28.15
C ASP A 568 -12.38 15.69 28.66
N LYS A 569 -11.45 15.75 29.61
CA LYS A 569 -10.92 17.00 30.15
C LYS A 569 -10.00 17.70 29.14
N ILE A 570 -9.19 16.95 28.40
CA ILE A 570 -8.35 17.48 27.31
C ILE A 570 -9.23 17.96 26.14
N LYS A 571 -10.22 17.16 25.71
CA LYS A 571 -11.17 17.55 24.65
C LYS A 571 -11.87 18.89 24.95
N ASN A 572 -12.27 19.12 26.19
CA ASN A 572 -12.93 20.37 26.59
C ASN A 572 -11.96 21.56 26.63
N ILE A 573 -10.69 21.32 27.00
CA ILE A 573 -9.64 22.35 26.96
C ILE A 573 -9.31 22.69 25.50
N GLU A 574 -9.15 21.70 24.63
CA GLU A 574 -8.91 21.88 23.19
C GLU A 574 -10.02 22.69 22.52
N ARG A 575 -11.29 22.35 22.77
CA ARG A 575 -12.44 23.15 22.28
C ARG A 575 -12.36 24.61 22.73
N SER A 576 -12.09 24.84 24.01
CA SER A 576 -12.02 26.19 24.57
C SER A 576 -10.86 27.00 23.97
N VAL A 577 -9.72 26.35 23.75
CA VAL A 577 -8.53 26.95 23.13
C VAL A 577 -8.79 27.27 21.65
N MET A 578 -9.43 26.36 20.90
CA MET A 578 -9.76 26.59 19.49
C MET A 578 -10.77 27.72 19.32
N LYS A 579 -11.82 27.77 20.16
CA LYS A 579 -12.79 28.86 20.15
C LYS A 579 -12.14 30.22 20.46
N GLN A 580 -11.33 30.28 21.52
CA GLN A 580 -10.57 31.49 21.86
C GLN A 580 -9.58 31.89 20.76
N GLY A 581 -8.95 30.92 20.09
CA GLY A 581 -8.07 31.17 18.94
C GLY A 581 -8.79 31.83 17.76
N ARG A 582 -10.03 31.41 17.47
CA ARG A 582 -10.85 31.98 16.38
C ARG A 582 -11.39 33.36 16.72
N ASP A 583 -11.85 33.58 17.96
CA ASP A 583 -12.27 34.91 18.43
C ASP A 583 -11.10 35.91 18.36
N LEU A 584 -9.90 35.46 18.75
CA LEU A 584 -8.68 36.26 18.62
C LEU A 584 -8.32 36.50 17.15
N ALA A 585 -8.48 35.50 16.27
CA ALA A 585 -8.24 35.67 14.83
C ALA A 585 -9.15 36.76 14.22
N TRP A 586 -10.42 36.83 14.63
CA TRP A 586 -11.32 37.90 14.22
C TRP A 586 -10.84 39.28 14.67
N GLU A 587 -10.47 39.43 15.95
CA GLU A 587 -9.94 40.69 16.50
C GLU A 587 -8.69 41.15 15.73
N LYS A 588 -7.77 40.21 15.44
CA LYS A 588 -6.55 40.50 14.66
C LYS A 588 -6.88 40.86 13.21
N SER A 589 -7.90 40.25 12.60
CA SER A 589 -8.36 40.57 11.24
C SER A 589 -8.82 42.03 11.17
N VAL A 590 -9.65 42.45 12.13
CA VAL A 590 -10.17 43.82 12.23
C VAL A 590 -9.02 44.81 12.48
N GLY A 591 -8.09 44.49 13.38
CA GLY A 591 -6.92 45.33 13.65
C GLY A 591 -6.04 45.54 12.41
N LEU A 592 -5.79 44.48 11.63
CA LEU A 592 -5.02 44.57 10.38
C LEU A 592 -5.77 45.39 9.31
N HIS A 593 -7.09 45.21 9.19
CA HIS A 593 -7.91 45.94 8.24
C HIS A 593 -8.00 47.44 8.56
N GLN A 594 -8.05 47.80 9.84
CA GLN A 594 -8.18 49.19 10.32
C GLN A 594 -6.85 49.96 10.38
N SER A 595 -5.71 49.30 10.12
CA SER A 595 -4.40 49.93 10.14
C SER A 595 -4.31 51.06 9.11
N LYS A 596 -3.86 52.25 9.55
CA LYS A 596 -3.86 53.47 8.71
C LYS A 596 -2.51 53.72 8.04
N SER A 597 -1.45 53.10 8.53
CA SER A 597 -0.10 53.23 8.00
C SER A 597 0.54 51.88 7.73
N GLU A 598 1.39 51.82 6.71
CA GLU A 598 2.13 50.60 6.38
C GLU A 598 3.03 50.15 7.55
N THR A 599 3.60 51.11 8.30
CA THR A 599 4.42 50.81 9.49
C THR A 599 3.61 50.14 10.60
N GLU A 600 2.38 50.60 10.85
CA GLU A 600 1.47 49.99 11.82
C GLU A 600 1.07 48.57 11.39
N ARG A 601 0.75 48.38 10.11
CA ARG A 601 0.44 47.06 9.54
C ARG A 601 1.61 46.08 9.74
N GLN A 602 2.84 46.49 9.42
CA GLN A 602 4.04 45.65 9.60
C GLN A 602 4.28 45.27 11.07
N GLN A 603 4.05 46.20 12.01
CA GLN A 603 4.17 45.90 13.44
C GLN A 603 3.11 44.91 13.92
N LEU A 604 1.87 45.03 13.43
CA LEU A 604 0.80 44.09 13.74
C LEU A 604 1.08 42.69 13.17
N LEU A 605 1.59 42.60 11.94
CA LEU A 605 2.00 41.33 11.32
C LEU A 605 3.14 40.65 12.09
N ALA A 606 4.17 41.41 12.48
CA ALA A 606 5.29 40.86 13.27
C ALA A 606 4.85 40.35 14.64
N ARG A 607 3.92 41.06 15.31
CA ARG A 607 3.32 40.59 16.57
C ARG A 607 2.47 39.33 16.36
N LEU A 608 1.65 39.30 15.30
CA LEU A 608 0.81 38.15 14.96
C LEU A 608 1.65 36.90 14.72
N GLU A 609 2.74 37.04 13.97
CA GLU A 609 3.68 35.95 13.70
C GLU A 609 4.33 35.43 14.99
N ALA A 610 4.82 36.34 15.84
CA ALA A 610 5.47 35.98 17.10
C ALA A 610 4.52 35.29 18.08
N ASP A 611 3.28 35.80 18.23
CA ASP A 611 2.25 35.23 19.10
C ASP A 611 1.84 33.84 18.61
N SER A 612 1.62 33.69 17.31
CA SER A 612 1.25 32.41 16.70
C SER A 612 2.37 31.38 16.80
N ALA A 613 3.62 31.78 16.56
CA ALA A 613 4.77 30.89 16.71
C ALA A 613 4.97 30.46 18.17
N LYS A 614 4.74 31.34 19.14
CA LYS A 614 4.80 31.03 20.58
C LYS A 614 3.76 29.97 20.96
N MET A 615 2.53 30.09 20.47
CA MET A 615 1.48 29.10 20.71
C MET A 615 1.80 27.75 20.04
N GLY A 616 2.21 27.75 18.77
CA GLY A 616 2.63 26.54 18.07
C GLY A 616 3.77 25.81 18.80
N LYS A 617 4.74 26.57 19.33
CA LYS A 617 5.84 26.01 20.14
C LYS A 617 5.35 25.31 21.40
N LEU A 618 4.36 25.89 22.09
CA LEU A 618 3.80 25.32 23.31
C LEU A 618 3.08 23.98 23.03
N VAL A 619 2.37 23.89 21.90
CA VAL A 619 1.66 22.68 21.46
C VAL A 619 2.66 21.58 21.04
N ALA A 620 3.62 21.92 20.16
CA ALA A 620 4.60 20.97 19.67
C ALA A 620 5.61 20.53 20.74
N ARG A 621 5.95 21.43 21.69
CA ARG A 621 6.93 21.20 22.75
C ARG A 621 6.41 21.70 24.10
N PRO A 622 5.46 20.98 24.71
CA PRO A 622 4.92 21.35 26.01
C PRO A 622 5.99 21.18 27.12
N PRO A 623 5.75 21.76 28.31
CA PRO A 623 6.63 21.57 29.46
C PRO A 623 6.92 20.10 29.77
N TRP A 624 8.08 19.82 30.38
CA TRP A 624 8.62 18.46 30.53
C TRP A 624 7.65 17.47 31.20
N PHE A 625 6.83 17.91 32.16
CA PHE A 625 5.88 17.08 32.87
C PHE A 625 4.71 16.58 32.00
N LEU A 626 4.35 17.30 30.92
CA LEU A 626 3.40 16.83 29.91
C LEU A 626 4.12 16.13 28.75
N ARG A 627 5.34 16.55 28.42
CA ARG A 627 6.11 16.01 27.30
C ARG A 627 6.45 14.53 27.45
N VAL A 628 6.86 14.10 28.64
CA VAL A 628 7.22 12.70 28.91
C VAL A 628 6.05 11.73 28.65
N PRO A 629 4.86 11.91 29.24
CA PRO A 629 3.72 11.05 28.96
C PRO A 629 3.25 11.14 27.49
N LEU A 630 3.24 12.33 26.88
CA LEU A 630 2.87 12.48 25.47
C LEU A 630 3.83 11.76 24.51
N THR A 631 5.14 11.79 24.80
CA THR A 631 6.13 11.05 23.98
C THR A 631 5.93 9.55 24.10
N TYR A 632 5.52 9.05 25.27
CA TYR A 632 5.17 7.64 25.46
C TYR A 632 3.93 7.27 24.63
N VAL A 633 2.90 8.11 24.64
CA VAL A 633 1.69 7.94 23.81
C VAL A 633 2.05 7.95 22.33
N ALA A 634 2.84 8.92 21.87
CA ALA A 634 3.27 9.03 20.47
C ALA A 634 3.97 7.75 19.96
N ARG A 635 4.79 7.11 20.79
CA ARG A 635 5.47 5.84 20.46
C ARG A 635 4.54 4.61 20.49
N LYS A 636 3.36 4.74 21.07
CA LYS A 636 2.36 3.68 21.23
C LYS A 636 1.15 3.87 20.29
N GLU A 637 1.09 4.96 19.54
CA GLU A 637 0.06 5.18 18.52
C GLU A 637 0.14 4.09 17.45
N PHE A 638 -1.02 3.54 17.10
CA PHE A 638 -1.13 2.47 16.11
C PHE A 638 -1.15 3.03 14.68
N GLY A 639 -0.54 2.29 13.75
CA GLY A 639 -0.53 2.60 12.32
C GLY A 639 0.52 3.65 11.91
N THR A 640 1.03 3.50 10.68
CA THR A 640 1.95 4.46 10.07
C THR A 640 1.25 5.81 9.83
N THR A 641 2.01 6.90 9.68
CA THR A 641 1.44 8.19 9.24
C THR A 641 0.63 8.02 7.95
N ALA A 642 1.15 7.24 7.00
CA ALA A 642 0.45 6.94 5.76
C ALA A 642 -0.91 6.28 6.01
N HIS A 643 -1.03 5.40 6.99
CA HIS A 643 -2.31 4.80 7.39
C HIS A 643 -3.26 5.85 7.97
N LYS A 644 -2.77 6.71 8.87
CA LYS A 644 -3.56 7.80 9.47
C LYS A 644 -4.10 8.77 8.42
N VAL A 645 -3.27 9.16 7.45
CA VAL A 645 -3.67 10.02 6.32
C VAL A 645 -4.71 9.33 5.44
N ASP A 646 -4.59 8.03 5.17
CA ASP A 646 -5.61 7.29 4.41
C ASP A 646 -6.94 7.22 5.12
N VAL A 647 -6.95 6.97 6.43
CA VAL A 647 -8.18 7.02 7.23
C VAL A 647 -8.81 8.41 7.10
N MET A 648 -8.03 9.48 7.19
CA MET A 648 -8.54 10.85 7.00
C MET A 648 -9.08 11.08 5.57
N LEU A 649 -8.41 10.56 4.54
CA LEU A 649 -8.86 10.70 3.15
C LEU A 649 -10.09 9.83 2.80
N ARG A 650 -10.28 8.69 3.48
CA ARG A 650 -11.36 7.71 3.21
C ARG A 650 -12.58 7.84 4.09
N THR A 651 -12.43 8.37 5.31
CA THR A 651 -13.59 8.54 6.19
C THR A 651 -14.53 9.52 5.50
N ALA A 652 -15.68 9.03 5.05
CA ALA A 652 -16.78 9.83 4.57
C ALA A 652 -17.28 10.71 5.73
N LEU A 653 -16.59 11.82 6.00
CA LEU A 653 -17.03 12.90 6.89
C LEU A 653 -18.16 13.72 6.24
N LEU A 654 -18.97 13.08 5.39
CA LEU A 654 -19.96 13.68 4.51
C LEU A 654 -21.33 12.98 4.57
N PRO A 655 -22.18 13.28 5.57
CA PRO A 655 -23.60 13.46 5.32
C PRO A 655 -23.86 14.88 4.80
N THR A 656 -24.90 15.00 3.98
CA THR A 656 -25.37 16.24 3.34
C THR A 656 -25.57 17.35 4.36
N VAL A 657 -25.07 18.55 4.03
CA VAL A 657 -25.54 19.80 4.64
C VAL A 657 -27.07 19.80 4.55
N SER A 658 -27.73 19.83 5.70
CA SER A 658 -29.20 19.90 5.81
C SER A 658 -29.69 21.33 5.68
#